data_AF-A0A7W5ZNK9-F1
#
_entry.id   AF-A0A7W5ZNK9-F1
#
_cell.length_a   1.000
_cell.length_b   1.000
_cell.length_c   1.000
_cell.angle_alpha   90.00
_cell.angle_beta   90.00
_cell.angle_gamma   90.00
#
_symmetry.space_group_name_H-M   'P 1'
#
loop_
_entity.id
_entity.type
_entity.pdbx_description
1 polymer ?
#
loop_
_entity_poly.entity_id
_entity_poly.type
_entity_poly.pdbx_seq_one_letter_code
_entity_poly.pdbx_strand_id
1 'polypeptide(L)'
;MKSSLVLFFFLVSLAVLGQDYCDPAQRNAAIGNGGFIVKGSSVGCLLFDVNVEKTVGENAQYIYDYKGGDPTKAPYAATATTSHRYTKLGKYTILQLVSTGGTGAIACRVVEAVTAPNYKVQVCSGRKVVVTIADDSTTKGYESFLVNFGGGIFIPVSKANSPYVISYAYPATANAATISVTGTAPGNIPLTCKKDTSVVLNTSTATGVSIRKVTTRPDGTVDVLVKGSAGIKADIQIDEGATGTFKNTGQSATTNDTTTVTIRAINAAQNAYCFRLSTSDVCDNTTTTSSVVCATSLDVVAQNQQNVLTWKEYPHAASFQNYRVNLNGTPSPVVTNRTTTTQTDRNVTCGNQYCYQVTVTLAGGVESVSQLRCVQAISSDVPSKITNVVASVLEEEQKVEVRITNPPASGASPSRFKTIFLRADNGSNNYQEVGVANNQLTFIDPTANPNAQSYCYKVQYENSCGNRSEPSDPVCSIHLYSKTSSTVDWTIDSPFLFPVGYYALEILNEQGVLVDQVRLGGNSSFDPDTYNPDQQQFRYRILAYPQGSSGLISYSNPYVFVRNALVFIPDAFSPNQDNVNDFFAMQGQFVNTSRLIVYNRWGEVLFESDDAIKKGWDGKLNGQPAPEGSYVYRIEVSDLLGKNFVKIGTFLLAR
;
A
#
# COMPACT_ATOMS: atom_id res chain seq x y z
N MET A 1 -84.00 70.05 -13.63
CA MET A 1 -82.99 70.31 -14.69
C MET A 1 -82.82 71.81 -14.85
N LYS A 2 -81.70 72.36 -14.39
CA LYS A 2 -81.07 73.59 -14.92
C LYS A 2 -79.60 73.54 -14.52
N SER A 3 -78.80 73.10 -15.48
CA SER A 3 -77.34 73.07 -15.45
C SER A 3 -76.85 74.52 -15.48
N SER A 4 -76.35 75.03 -14.36
CA SER A 4 -75.62 76.30 -14.32
C SER A 4 -74.14 76.01 -14.52
N LEU A 5 -73.80 75.87 -15.80
CA LEU A 5 -72.46 75.89 -16.36
C LEU A 5 -71.88 77.30 -16.14
N VAL A 6 -71.19 77.54 -15.02
CA VAL A 6 -70.41 78.77 -14.84
C VAL A 6 -69.09 78.59 -15.59
N LEU A 7 -69.11 79.11 -16.82
CA LEU A 7 -67.97 79.27 -17.72
C LEU A 7 -66.86 80.07 -17.03
N PHE A 8 -65.72 79.45 -16.73
CA PHE A 8 -64.48 80.12 -16.34
C PHE A 8 -63.86 80.78 -17.60
N PHE A 9 -64.43 81.91 -18.04
CA PHE A 9 -63.86 82.73 -19.12
C PHE A 9 -63.34 84.04 -18.54
N PHE A 10 -62.04 84.06 -18.20
CA PHE A 10 -61.10 85.15 -18.52
C PHE A 10 -59.67 84.70 -18.17
N LEU A 11 -59.17 83.74 -18.95
CA LEU A 11 -57.74 83.45 -19.10
C LEU A 11 -57.45 83.35 -20.61
N VAL A 12 -57.74 84.42 -21.36
CA VAL A 12 -57.34 84.52 -22.78
C VAL A 12 -56.84 85.93 -23.07
N SER A 13 -55.52 86.10 -23.12
CA SER A 13 -54.83 86.51 -24.36
C SER A 13 -53.32 86.74 -24.10
N LEU A 14 -52.53 85.67 -24.15
CA LEU A 14 -51.22 85.61 -24.81
C LEU A 14 -50.72 84.18 -24.65
N ALA A 15 -50.94 83.38 -25.69
CA ALA A 15 -50.32 82.08 -25.81
C ALA A 15 -48.81 82.30 -25.98
N VAL A 16 -48.09 82.35 -24.86
CA VAL A 16 -46.64 82.09 -24.86
C VAL A 16 -46.50 80.58 -24.64
N LEU A 17 -45.94 79.89 -25.63
CA LEU A 17 -45.51 78.51 -25.49
C LEU A 17 -44.58 78.43 -24.27
N GLY A 18 -45.02 77.74 -23.21
CA GLY A 18 -44.15 77.36 -22.10
C GLY A 18 -44.44 77.92 -20.71
N GLN A 19 -45.56 78.64 -20.44
CA GLN A 19 -45.86 79.07 -19.05
C GLN A 19 -46.23 77.88 -18.14
N ASP A 20 -45.41 77.62 -17.13
CA ASP A 20 -45.72 76.76 -15.98
C ASP A 20 -46.38 77.59 -14.86
N TYR A 21 -47.62 77.25 -14.52
CA TYR A 21 -48.41 77.97 -13.52
C TYR A 21 -47.92 77.71 -12.09
N CYS A 22 -47.10 76.67 -11.88
CA CYS A 22 -46.45 76.38 -10.61
C CYS A 22 -45.05 76.97 -10.49
N ASP A 23 -44.51 77.56 -11.56
CA ASP A 23 -43.27 78.35 -11.53
C ASP A 23 -43.61 79.84 -11.29
N PRO A 24 -43.27 80.42 -10.13
CA PRO A 24 -43.54 81.82 -9.82
C PRO A 24 -42.90 82.80 -10.82
N ALA A 25 -41.80 82.42 -11.49
CA ALA A 25 -41.11 83.28 -12.46
C ALA A 25 -41.83 83.35 -13.82
N GLN A 26 -42.68 82.37 -14.14
CA GLN A 26 -43.40 82.27 -15.41
C GLN A 26 -44.87 82.66 -15.29
N ARG A 27 -45.32 82.92 -14.05
CA ARG A 27 -46.72 83.16 -13.72
C ARG A 27 -47.13 84.60 -14.05
N ASN A 28 -48.29 84.73 -14.69
CA ASN A 28 -48.91 86.04 -14.95
C ASN A 28 -49.29 86.73 -13.62
N ALA A 29 -48.84 87.98 -13.44
CA ALA A 29 -49.13 88.81 -12.27
C ALA A 29 -50.63 89.05 -12.01
N ALA A 30 -51.48 88.86 -13.02
CA ALA A 30 -52.94 88.99 -12.91
C ALA A 30 -53.64 87.81 -12.19
N ILE A 31 -52.93 86.71 -11.91
CA ILE A 31 -53.51 85.52 -11.25
C ILE A 31 -53.32 85.63 -9.73
N GLY A 32 -54.40 85.64 -8.96
CA GLY A 32 -54.37 85.76 -7.48
C GLY A 32 -53.81 84.52 -6.77
N ASN A 33 -53.40 84.65 -5.51
CA ASN A 33 -52.87 83.51 -4.74
C ASN A 33 -53.99 82.65 -4.14
N GLY A 34 -54.03 81.38 -4.51
CA GLY A 34 -54.84 80.36 -3.87
C GLY A 34 -54.16 79.78 -2.63
N GLY A 35 -54.74 78.72 -2.09
CA GLY A 35 -54.21 78.08 -0.90
C GLY A 35 -54.90 76.75 -0.60
N PHE A 36 -54.09 75.72 -0.40
CA PHE A 36 -54.50 74.47 0.19
C PHE A 36 -53.35 73.83 0.97
N ILE A 37 -53.71 72.90 1.84
CA ILE A 37 -52.79 72.02 2.55
C ILE A 37 -53.00 70.58 2.08
N VAL A 38 -51.92 69.81 2.05
CA VAL A 38 -52.00 68.36 1.97
C VAL A 38 -52.19 67.86 3.41
N LYS A 39 -53.26 67.12 3.67
CA LYS A 39 -53.52 66.51 4.99
C LYS A 39 -52.56 65.33 5.17
N GLY A 40 -51.79 65.36 6.25
CA GLY A 40 -50.78 64.34 6.57
C GLY A 40 -49.42 64.67 5.96
N SER A 41 -48.67 63.64 5.56
CA SER A 41 -47.35 63.79 4.95
C SER A 41 -47.45 64.20 3.48
N SER A 42 -46.51 65.01 2.98
CA SER A 42 -46.34 65.26 1.55
C SER A 42 -45.58 64.13 0.83
N VAL A 43 -44.98 63.21 1.58
CA VAL A 43 -44.32 62.01 1.06
C VAL A 43 -45.02 60.78 1.59
N GLY A 44 -45.35 59.82 0.73
CA GLY A 44 -46.06 58.62 1.13
C GLY A 44 -45.63 57.39 0.36
N CYS A 45 -45.90 56.22 0.93
CA CYS A 45 -45.59 54.94 0.29
C CYS A 45 -46.51 54.69 -0.90
N LEU A 46 -45.98 54.02 -1.94
CA LEU A 46 -46.71 53.63 -3.15
C LEU A 46 -48.12 53.10 -2.85
N LEU A 47 -49.08 53.42 -3.74
CA LEU A 47 -50.52 53.46 -3.44
C LEU A 47 -50.85 54.61 -2.48
N PHE A 48 -50.20 55.76 -2.71
CA PHE A 48 -50.24 56.90 -1.81
C PHE A 48 -51.56 57.67 -1.98
N ASP A 49 -52.44 57.58 -0.97
CA ASP A 49 -53.64 58.38 -0.87
C ASP A 49 -53.33 59.78 -0.34
N VAL A 50 -53.53 60.79 -1.17
CA VAL A 50 -53.36 62.19 -0.82
C VAL A 50 -54.72 62.85 -0.65
N ASN A 51 -54.93 63.50 0.49
CA ASN A 51 -56.12 64.30 0.76
C ASN A 51 -55.71 65.78 0.84
N VAL A 52 -56.45 66.65 0.18
CA VAL A 52 -56.20 68.10 0.19
C VAL A 52 -57.34 68.84 0.87
N GLU A 53 -56.99 69.92 1.57
CA GLU A 53 -57.96 70.83 2.19
C GLU A 53 -57.68 72.25 1.76
N LYS A 54 -58.69 72.85 1.14
CA LYS A 54 -58.67 74.25 0.70
C LYS A 54 -58.53 75.17 1.91
N THR A 55 -57.61 76.12 1.83
CA THR A 55 -57.44 77.18 2.84
C THR A 55 -57.81 78.57 2.33
N VAL A 56 -57.77 78.81 1.01
CA VAL A 56 -58.07 80.11 0.38
C VAL A 56 -58.92 79.92 -0.89
N GLY A 57 -59.86 80.84 -1.14
CA GLY A 57 -60.69 80.91 -2.35
C GLY A 57 -62.00 80.13 -2.27
N GLU A 58 -62.87 80.30 -3.28
CA GLU A 58 -64.15 79.60 -3.44
C GLU A 58 -64.11 78.63 -4.65
N ASN A 59 -64.97 77.60 -4.63
CA ASN A 59 -65.13 76.62 -5.71
C ASN A 59 -63.83 75.93 -6.17
N ALA A 60 -63.03 75.42 -5.22
CA ALA A 60 -61.73 74.81 -5.53
C ALA A 60 -61.85 73.55 -6.40
N GLN A 61 -61.06 73.53 -7.47
CA GLN A 61 -60.76 72.36 -8.26
C GLN A 61 -59.27 72.05 -8.21
N TYR A 62 -58.91 70.79 -8.45
CA TYR A 62 -57.55 70.28 -8.37
C TYR A 62 -57.17 69.49 -9.62
N ILE A 63 -55.90 69.60 -10.00
CA ILE A 63 -55.24 68.77 -11.02
C ILE A 63 -54.10 68.03 -10.29
N TYR A 64 -54.21 66.70 -10.21
CA TYR A 64 -53.33 65.86 -9.37
C TYR A 64 -52.06 65.33 -10.06
N ASP A 65 -51.85 65.60 -11.35
CA ASP A 65 -50.60 65.27 -12.05
C ASP A 65 -50.25 66.41 -13.02
N TYR A 66 -50.12 67.62 -12.46
CA TYR A 66 -49.80 68.80 -13.26
C TYR A 66 -48.33 68.78 -13.68
N LYS A 67 -48.06 68.99 -14.97
CA LYS A 67 -46.72 68.88 -15.60
C LYS A 67 -46.28 70.16 -16.31
N GLY A 68 -46.86 71.30 -15.94
CA GLY A 68 -46.61 72.59 -16.58
C GLY A 68 -47.50 72.85 -17.81
N GLY A 69 -47.50 74.08 -18.32
CA GLY A 69 -48.37 74.48 -19.44
C GLY A 69 -49.78 74.87 -19.03
N ASP A 70 -50.64 75.12 -20.02
CA ASP A 70 -51.99 75.65 -19.81
C ASP A 70 -52.90 74.63 -19.09
N PRO A 71 -53.35 74.89 -17.84
CA PRO A 71 -54.15 73.94 -17.05
C PRO A 71 -55.58 73.76 -17.59
N THR A 72 -56.01 74.57 -18.55
CA THR A 72 -57.34 74.46 -19.18
C THR A 72 -57.36 73.52 -20.38
N LYS A 73 -56.18 73.06 -20.85
CA LYS A 73 -56.04 72.20 -22.02
C LYS A 73 -55.81 70.75 -21.63
N ALA A 74 -56.21 69.84 -22.52
CA ALA A 74 -55.87 68.42 -22.41
C ALA A 74 -54.34 68.25 -22.29
N PRO A 75 -53.85 67.33 -21.45
CA PRO A 75 -54.58 66.22 -20.80
C PRO A 75 -55.14 66.54 -19.41
N TYR A 76 -55.13 67.80 -18.96
CA TYR A 76 -55.56 68.14 -17.61
C TYR A 76 -57.07 68.02 -17.42
N ALA A 77 -57.47 67.39 -16.31
CA ALA A 77 -58.86 67.28 -15.87
C ALA A 77 -58.97 67.84 -14.45
N ALA A 78 -59.45 69.08 -14.34
CA ALA A 78 -59.71 69.70 -13.05
C ALA A 78 -60.93 69.05 -12.39
N THR A 79 -60.80 68.65 -11.12
CA THR A 79 -61.87 67.99 -10.36
C THR A 79 -62.11 68.66 -9.01
N ALA A 80 -63.35 68.64 -8.52
CA ALA A 80 -63.68 69.05 -7.15
C ALA A 80 -63.35 67.96 -6.10
N THR A 81 -62.97 66.75 -6.52
CA THR A 81 -62.55 65.67 -5.61
C THR A 81 -61.34 66.12 -4.80
N THR A 82 -61.40 65.91 -3.48
CA THR A 82 -60.34 66.32 -2.53
C THR A 82 -59.35 65.20 -2.20
N SER A 83 -59.45 64.05 -2.87
CA SER A 83 -58.57 62.91 -2.68
C SER A 83 -58.08 62.33 -4.01
N HIS A 84 -56.85 61.82 -4.02
CA HIS A 84 -56.26 61.14 -5.18
C HIS A 84 -55.27 60.05 -4.73
N ARG A 85 -55.21 58.94 -5.47
CA ARG A 85 -54.27 57.84 -5.20
C ARG A 85 -53.19 57.75 -6.27
N TYR A 86 -51.94 57.92 -5.86
CA TYR A 86 -50.78 57.71 -6.73
C TYR A 86 -50.33 56.25 -6.74
N THR A 87 -50.36 55.64 -7.93
CA THR A 87 -50.02 54.22 -8.13
C THR A 87 -48.66 53.99 -8.77
N LYS A 88 -47.94 55.06 -9.10
CA LYS A 88 -46.58 55.04 -9.65
C LYS A 88 -45.62 55.80 -8.72
N LEU A 89 -44.33 55.47 -8.80
CA LEU A 89 -43.29 56.19 -8.06
C LEU A 89 -43.00 57.53 -8.74
N GLY A 90 -42.74 58.55 -7.93
CA GLY A 90 -42.30 59.85 -8.43
C GLY A 90 -42.82 61.04 -7.64
N LYS A 91 -42.38 62.23 -8.07
CA LYS A 91 -42.87 63.52 -7.59
C LYS A 91 -44.03 63.98 -8.47
N TYR A 92 -45.10 64.42 -7.82
CA TYR A 92 -46.33 64.87 -8.45
C TYR A 92 -46.67 66.27 -7.97
N THR A 93 -47.04 67.14 -8.91
CA THR A 93 -47.49 68.51 -8.60
C THR A 93 -49.00 68.54 -8.62
N ILE A 94 -49.58 68.94 -7.48
CA ILE A 94 -51.01 69.23 -7.35
C ILE A 94 -51.20 70.72 -7.58
N LEU A 95 -51.94 71.07 -8.64
CA LEU A 95 -52.34 72.45 -8.94
C LEU A 95 -53.79 72.66 -8.50
N GLN A 96 -54.02 73.68 -7.67
CA GLN A 96 -55.35 74.15 -7.29
C GLN A 96 -55.78 75.30 -8.20
N LEU A 97 -57.03 75.27 -8.66
CA LEU A 97 -57.72 76.35 -9.37
C LEU A 97 -58.89 76.82 -8.52
N VAL A 98 -58.89 78.10 -8.11
CA VAL A 98 -59.93 78.72 -7.27
C VAL A 98 -60.32 80.11 -7.80
N SER A 99 -61.46 80.62 -7.36
CA SER A 99 -61.83 82.03 -7.55
C SER A 99 -61.70 82.80 -6.24
N THR A 100 -61.07 83.97 -6.28
CA THR A 100 -60.90 84.87 -5.13
C THR A 100 -61.32 86.28 -5.53
N GLY A 101 -62.42 86.79 -4.98
CA GLY A 101 -62.91 88.15 -5.26
C GLY A 101 -63.25 88.40 -6.74
N GLY A 102 -63.66 87.37 -7.49
CA GLY A 102 -63.96 87.45 -8.93
C GLY A 102 -62.73 87.31 -9.84
N THR A 103 -61.52 87.14 -9.29
CA THR A 103 -60.28 86.88 -10.05
C THR A 103 -59.83 85.42 -9.88
N GLY A 104 -59.30 84.83 -10.95
CA GLY A 104 -58.75 83.47 -10.90
C GLY A 104 -57.50 83.40 -10.04
N ALA A 105 -57.41 82.39 -9.18
CA ALA A 105 -56.31 82.20 -8.26
C ALA A 105 -55.83 80.75 -8.21
N ILE A 106 -54.53 80.54 -7.95
CA ILE A 106 -53.90 79.22 -7.96
C ILE A 106 -52.96 78.98 -6.80
N ALA A 107 -52.74 77.72 -6.46
CA ALA A 107 -51.68 77.26 -5.57
C ALA A 107 -51.14 75.92 -6.01
N CYS A 108 -49.87 75.64 -5.70
CA CYS A 108 -49.24 74.37 -6.01
C CYS A 108 -48.66 73.70 -4.75
N ARG A 109 -48.79 72.38 -4.68
CA ARG A 109 -48.10 71.54 -3.69
C ARG A 109 -47.48 70.35 -4.39
N VAL A 110 -46.29 69.98 -3.97
CA VAL A 110 -45.62 68.77 -4.46
C VAL A 110 -45.85 67.66 -3.43
N VAL A 111 -46.20 66.49 -3.94
CA VAL A 111 -46.25 65.25 -3.17
C VAL A 111 -45.36 64.20 -3.83
N GLU A 112 -44.80 63.29 -3.06
CA GLU A 112 -43.89 62.26 -3.57
C GLU A 112 -44.33 60.87 -3.14
N ALA A 113 -44.53 59.98 -4.12
CA ALA A 113 -44.78 58.56 -3.88
C ALA A 113 -43.45 57.79 -3.91
N VAL A 114 -43.07 57.23 -2.77
CA VAL A 114 -41.82 56.48 -2.56
C VAL A 114 -42.07 54.99 -2.38
N THR A 115 -41.01 54.20 -2.50
CA THR A 115 -40.99 52.75 -2.20
C THR A 115 -40.04 52.48 -1.05
N ALA A 116 -40.15 51.31 -0.41
CA ALA A 116 -39.26 50.89 0.66
C ALA A 116 -37.77 51.12 0.30
N PRO A 117 -36.95 51.66 1.22
CA PRO A 117 -35.52 51.88 1.00
C PRO A 117 -34.84 50.60 0.50
N ASN A 118 -33.98 50.73 -0.50
CA ASN A 118 -33.11 49.64 -0.92
C ASN A 118 -31.93 49.50 0.06
N TYR A 119 -31.66 48.28 0.52
CA TYR A 119 -30.58 47.99 1.46
C TYR A 119 -30.03 46.58 1.27
N LYS A 120 -28.80 46.36 1.74
CA LYS A 120 -28.13 45.05 1.82
C LYS A 120 -27.90 44.69 3.28
N VAL A 121 -28.08 43.41 3.60
CA VAL A 121 -27.77 42.84 4.91
C VAL A 121 -26.60 41.88 4.76
N GLN A 122 -25.60 42.02 5.63
CA GLN A 122 -24.44 41.15 5.71
C GLN A 122 -24.29 40.62 7.12
N VAL A 123 -24.10 39.30 7.25
CA VAL A 123 -23.90 38.63 8.55
C VAL A 123 -22.41 38.37 8.74
N CYS A 124 -21.87 38.87 9.85
CA CYS A 124 -20.46 38.80 10.25
C CYS A 124 -20.27 37.70 11.31
N SER A 125 -19.01 37.39 11.64
CA SER A 125 -18.72 36.50 12.76
C SER A 125 -19.20 37.10 14.10
N GLY A 126 -19.44 36.24 15.10
CA GLY A 126 -19.86 36.68 16.43
C GLY A 126 -21.29 37.26 16.49
N ARG A 127 -22.19 36.81 15.61
CA ARG A 127 -23.59 37.28 15.52
C ARG A 127 -23.72 38.79 15.27
N LYS A 128 -22.75 39.41 14.60
CA LYS A 128 -22.84 40.82 14.16
C LYS A 128 -23.51 40.88 12.79
N VAL A 129 -24.41 41.83 12.59
CA VAL A 129 -25.07 42.10 11.31
C VAL A 129 -24.78 43.53 10.90
N VAL A 130 -24.37 43.72 9.65
CA VAL A 130 -24.13 45.02 9.02
C VAL A 130 -25.23 45.27 7.99
N VAL A 131 -25.88 46.42 8.07
CA VAL A 131 -26.88 46.90 7.13
C VAL A 131 -26.31 48.07 6.36
N THR A 132 -26.32 48.00 5.03
CA THR A 132 -25.91 49.07 4.13
C THR A 132 -27.12 49.55 3.34
N ILE A 133 -27.55 50.78 3.59
CA ILE A 133 -28.66 51.40 2.85
C ILE A 133 -28.08 52.02 1.57
N ALA A 134 -28.67 51.72 0.41
CA ALA A 134 -28.18 52.21 -0.87
C ALA A 134 -28.43 53.73 -1.01
N ASP A 135 -27.49 54.47 -1.58
CA ASP A 135 -27.70 55.85 -2.02
C ASP A 135 -28.22 55.83 -3.47
N ASP A 136 -29.51 55.56 -3.63
CA ASP A 136 -30.17 55.40 -4.94
C ASP A 136 -31.53 56.11 -4.99
N SER A 137 -32.24 56.00 -6.11
CA SER A 137 -33.54 56.66 -6.29
C SER A 137 -34.60 56.24 -5.27
N THR A 138 -34.49 55.07 -4.65
CA THR A 138 -35.45 54.60 -3.64
C THR A 138 -35.25 55.28 -2.29
N THR A 139 -34.05 55.81 -2.02
CA THR A 139 -33.70 56.37 -0.73
C THR A 139 -33.67 57.89 -0.72
N LYS A 140 -33.65 58.55 -1.90
CA LYS A 140 -33.63 60.01 -2.07
C LYS A 140 -34.81 60.75 -1.44
N GLY A 141 -36.03 60.21 -1.53
CA GLY A 141 -37.26 60.87 -1.03
C GLY A 141 -37.45 60.90 0.50
N TYR A 142 -36.54 60.28 1.26
CA TYR A 142 -36.60 60.22 2.73
C TYR A 142 -35.69 61.29 3.40
N GLU A 143 -35.93 61.68 4.64
CA GLU A 143 -35.03 62.57 5.41
C GLU A 143 -34.01 61.78 6.25
N SER A 144 -34.45 60.69 6.88
CA SER A 144 -33.61 59.75 7.61
C SER A 144 -34.18 58.33 7.48
N PHE A 145 -33.42 57.35 7.96
CA PHE A 145 -33.85 55.95 7.99
C PHE A 145 -33.96 55.44 9.41
N LEU A 146 -34.79 54.42 9.60
CA LEU A 146 -34.89 53.66 10.84
C LEU A 146 -34.69 52.18 10.51
N VAL A 147 -33.61 51.60 11.04
CA VAL A 147 -33.29 50.19 10.83
C VAL A 147 -33.82 49.38 12.01
N ASN A 148 -34.72 48.45 11.75
CA ASN A 148 -35.24 47.48 12.70
C ASN A 148 -34.40 46.21 12.64
N PHE A 149 -33.75 45.84 13.74
CA PHE A 149 -32.97 44.61 13.88
C PHE A 149 -33.80 43.44 14.49
N GLY A 150 -35.11 43.63 14.70
CA GLY A 150 -35.99 42.66 15.32
C GLY A 150 -35.98 42.76 16.86
N GLY A 151 -36.92 42.08 17.52
CA GLY A 151 -36.98 42.05 19.00
C GLY A 151 -37.21 43.41 19.67
N GLY A 152 -37.73 44.40 18.94
CA GLY A 152 -37.93 45.77 19.44
C GLY A 152 -36.71 46.68 19.31
N ILE A 153 -35.64 46.24 18.63
CA ILE A 153 -34.41 47.03 18.47
C ILE A 153 -34.50 47.87 17.19
N PHE A 154 -34.51 49.19 17.36
CA PHE A 154 -34.54 50.16 16.26
C PHE A 154 -33.36 51.13 16.37
N ILE A 155 -32.62 51.31 15.28
CA ILE A 155 -31.49 52.23 15.22
C ILE A 155 -31.73 53.28 14.12
N PRO A 156 -31.77 54.59 14.46
CA PRO A 156 -31.90 55.64 13.46
C PRO A 156 -30.59 55.81 12.69
N VAL A 157 -30.69 56.05 11.38
CA VAL A 157 -29.57 56.33 10.49
C VAL A 157 -29.81 57.67 9.81
N SER A 158 -28.96 58.65 10.13
CA SER A 158 -28.99 59.98 9.52
C SER A 158 -28.37 59.95 8.12
N LYS A 159 -28.97 60.68 7.18
CA LYS A 159 -28.39 60.93 5.85
C LYS A 159 -27.10 61.75 5.86
N ALA A 160 -26.75 62.39 6.99
CA ALA A 160 -25.47 63.07 7.14
C ALA A 160 -24.26 62.11 7.14
N ASN A 161 -24.49 60.81 7.38
CA ASN A 161 -23.44 59.81 7.54
C ASN A 161 -23.34 58.91 6.30
N SER A 162 -22.83 59.43 5.17
CA SER A 162 -22.57 58.63 3.97
C SER A 162 -21.18 57.98 4.03
N PRO A 163 -21.04 56.66 3.77
CA PRO A 163 -22.09 55.70 3.39
C PRO A 163 -22.99 55.29 4.57
N TYR A 164 -24.28 55.05 4.28
CA TYR A 164 -25.33 54.74 5.26
C TYR A 164 -25.21 53.32 5.81
N VAL A 165 -24.20 53.10 6.66
CA VAL A 165 -23.85 51.79 7.22
C VAL A 165 -24.12 51.78 8.72
N ILE A 166 -24.81 50.74 9.20
CA ILE A 166 -25.02 50.51 10.62
C ILE A 166 -24.81 49.03 10.95
N SER A 167 -24.32 48.73 12.16
CA SER A 167 -24.14 47.35 12.61
C SER A 167 -24.75 47.11 13.98
N TYR A 168 -25.19 45.88 14.22
CA TYR A 168 -25.69 45.43 15.51
C TYR A 168 -25.18 44.02 15.83
N ALA A 169 -24.76 43.78 17.08
CA ALA A 169 -24.33 42.47 17.56
C ALA A 169 -25.41 41.84 18.43
N TYR A 170 -25.87 40.64 18.06
CA TYR A 170 -26.94 39.94 18.76
C TYR A 170 -26.41 39.16 19.97
N PRO A 171 -27.24 38.98 21.02
CA PRO A 171 -26.90 38.15 22.17
C PRO A 171 -26.72 36.68 21.79
N ALA A 172 -26.04 35.91 22.65
CA ALA A 172 -25.66 34.53 22.38
C ALA A 172 -26.85 33.58 22.13
N THR A 173 -28.05 33.95 22.56
CA THR A 173 -29.28 33.16 22.45
C THR A 173 -30.00 33.32 21.10
N ALA A 174 -29.60 34.28 20.26
CA ALA A 174 -30.24 34.52 18.98
C ALA A 174 -29.62 33.66 17.85
N ASN A 175 -30.46 32.97 17.08
CA ASN A 175 -30.06 32.10 15.96
C ASN A 175 -30.44 32.68 14.59
N ALA A 176 -31.41 33.58 14.54
CA ALA A 176 -31.87 34.23 13.32
C ALA A 176 -32.38 35.64 13.65
N ALA A 177 -32.43 36.50 12.64
CA ALA A 177 -32.96 37.85 12.75
C ALA A 177 -33.75 38.23 11.50
N THR A 178 -34.73 39.12 11.65
CA THR A 178 -35.45 39.75 10.53
C THR A 178 -35.21 41.24 10.59
N ILE A 179 -34.60 41.77 9.53
CA ILE A 179 -34.16 43.15 9.42
C ILE A 179 -35.07 43.90 8.44
N SER A 180 -35.58 45.06 8.82
CA SER A 180 -36.24 46.00 7.91
C SER A 180 -35.66 47.41 8.00
N VAL A 181 -35.77 48.15 6.91
CA VAL A 181 -35.45 49.58 6.87
C VAL A 181 -36.72 50.33 6.48
N THR A 182 -37.12 51.31 7.29
CA THR A 182 -38.11 52.33 6.95
C THR A 182 -37.43 53.69 6.82
N GLY A 183 -38.10 54.63 6.17
CA GLY A 183 -37.64 56.02 6.13
C GLY A 183 -38.63 56.97 6.77
N THR A 184 -38.17 58.18 7.06
CA THR A 184 -38.99 59.30 7.55
C THR A 184 -39.22 60.29 6.42
N ALA A 185 -40.42 60.87 6.38
CA ALA A 185 -40.77 61.99 5.52
C ALA A 185 -40.49 63.33 6.23
N PRO A 186 -40.51 64.45 5.48
CA PRO A 186 -40.37 65.79 6.05
C PRO A 186 -41.18 66.05 7.30
N GLY A 187 -40.51 66.57 8.33
CA GLY A 187 -41.11 66.78 9.66
C GLY A 187 -41.05 65.54 10.57
N ASN A 188 -40.11 64.63 10.32
CA ASN A 188 -39.91 63.39 11.09
C ASN A 188 -41.14 62.45 11.11
N ILE A 189 -41.93 62.43 10.03
CA ILE A 189 -43.12 61.57 9.94
C ILE A 189 -42.68 60.16 9.50
N PRO A 190 -42.86 59.10 10.31
CA PRO A 190 -42.45 57.76 9.94
C PRO A 190 -43.29 57.20 8.79
N LEU A 191 -42.65 56.64 7.77
CA LEU A 191 -43.31 55.94 6.67
C LEU A 191 -43.31 54.42 6.90
N THR A 192 -44.34 53.75 6.37
CA THR A 192 -44.60 52.31 6.64
C THR A 192 -44.05 51.37 5.58
N CYS A 193 -43.57 51.89 4.45
CA CYS A 193 -43.01 51.10 3.36
C CYS A 193 -41.68 50.52 3.81
N LYS A 194 -41.70 49.21 4.04
CA LYS A 194 -40.54 48.42 4.40
C LYS A 194 -40.44 47.20 3.50
N LYS A 195 -39.23 46.68 3.43
CA LYS A 195 -38.93 45.32 2.99
C LYS A 195 -38.32 44.61 4.18
N ASP A 196 -38.73 43.38 4.46
CA ASP A 196 -38.13 42.56 5.51
C ASP A 196 -37.10 41.60 4.87
N THR A 197 -35.96 41.41 5.53
CA THR A 197 -34.89 40.48 5.12
C THR A 197 -34.53 39.59 6.31
N SER A 198 -34.81 38.29 6.19
CA SER A 198 -34.47 37.31 7.23
C SER A 198 -33.08 36.73 6.99
N VAL A 199 -32.28 36.62 8.05
CA VAL A 199 -30.92 36.07 8.03
C VAL A 199 -30.71 35.08 9.18
N VAL A 200 -29.93 34.03 8.93
CA VAL A 200 -29.41 33.14 9.99
C VAL A 200 -28.14 33.78 10.56
N LEU A 201 -28.06 33.91 11.88
CA LEU A 201 -26.93 34.57 12.54
C LEU A 201 -25.73 33.62 12.57
N ASN A 202 -24.56 34.14 12.19
CA ASN A 202 -23.33 33.37 12.26
C ASN A 202 -22.85 33.32 13.72
N THR A 203 -23.02 32.16 14.36
CA THR A 203 -22.58 31.92 15.74
C THR A 203 -21.08 31.72 15.85
N SER A 204 -20.39 31.45 14.73
CA SER A 204 -18.95 31.26 14.72
C SER A 204 -18.22 32.59 14.92
N THR A 205 -17.22 32.61 15.79
CA THR A 205 -16.24 33.69 15.90
C THR A 205 -15.10 33.37 14.94
N ALA A 206 -14.62 34.34 14.15
CA ALA A 206 -13.50 34.13 13.21
C ALA A 206 -12.17 33.74 13.90
N THR A 207 -12.12 33.83 15.24
CA THR A 207 -11.04 33.37 16.11
C THR A 207 -11.25 31.90 16.50
N GLY A 208 -10.21 31.08 16.33
CA GLY A 208 -10.19 29.69 16.83
C GLY A 208 -9.90 28.60 15.80
N VAL A 209 -9.63 28.95 14.53
CA VAL A 209 -9.19 27.96 13.54
C VAL A 209 -7.70 27.65 13.72
N SER A 210 -7.33 26.37 13.65
CA SER A 210 -5.97 25.90 13.87
C SER A 210 -5.65 24.68 13.00
N ILE A 211 -4.38 24.52 12.63
CA ILE A 211 -3.88 23.27 12.05
C ILE A 211 -3.61 22.30 13.20
N ARG A 212 -4.13 21.08 13.11
CA ARG A 212 -3.92 20.01 14.10
C ARG A 212 -2.91 18.98 13.66
N LYS A 213 -2.85 18.71 12.36
CA LYS A 213 -1.93 17.74 11.79
C LYS A 213 -1.58 18.11 10.36
N VAL A 214 -0.31 17.99 10.00
CA VAL A 214 0.10 17.92 8.59
C VAL A 214 0.68 16.54 8.33
N THR A 215 0.28 15.89 7.23
CA THR A 215 0.78 14.57 6.85
C THR A 215 1.33 14.61 5.43
N THR A 216 2.63 14.38 5.29
CA THR A 216 3.27 14.23 3.98
C THR A 216 2.91 12.86 3.40
N ARG A 217 2.43 12.82 2.17
CA ARG A 217 2.08 11.59 1.45
C ARG A 217 3.27 11.05 0.66
N PRO A 218 3.26 9.76 0.28
CA PRO A 218 4.34 9.16 -0.52
C PRO A 218 4.59 9.86 -1.86
N ASP A 219 3.57 10.48 -2.46
CA ASP A 219 3.63 11.26 -3.71
C ASP A 219 4.15 12.70 -3.51
N GLY A 220 4.49 13.10 -2.27
CA GLY A 220 4.97 14.43 -1.93
C GLY A 220 3.88 15.47 -1.66
N THR A 221 2.60 15.14 -1.84
CA THR A 221 1.48 16.02 -1.45
C THR A 221 1.31 16.05 0.08
N VAL A 222 0.59 17.05 0.60
CA VAL A 222 0.42 17.22 2.06
C VAL A 222 -1.05 17.32 2.43
N ASP A 223 -1.49 16.49 3.37
CA ASP A 223 -2.79 16.62 4.03
C ASP A 223 -2.69 17.56 5.21
N VAL A 224 -3.51 18.61 5.22
CA VAL A 224 -3.63 19.58 6.32
C VAL A 224 -4.95 19.35 7.03
N LEU A 225 -4.90 18.82 8.25
CA LEU A 225 -6.04 18.66 9.15
C LEU A 225 -6.28 19.96 9.90
N VAL A 226 -7.38 20.62 9.56
CA VAL A 226 -7.84 21.88 10.15
C VAL A 226 -8.90 21.61 11.21
N LYS A 227 -8.86 22.34 12.32
CA LYS A 227 -9.88 22.34 13.37
C LYS A 227 -10.45 23.73 13.60
N GLY A 228 -11.77 23.86 13.69
CA GLY A 228 -12.47 25.11 13.96
C GLY A 228 -14.00 24.92 14.09
N SER A 229 -14.68 25.96 14.57
CA SER A 229 -16.16 25.96 14.68
C SER A 229 -16.83 25.78 13.32
N ALA A 230 -18.04 25.23 13.30
CA ALA A 230 -18.77 24.99 12.06
C ALA A 230 -19.01 26.27 11.25
N GLY A 231 -18.75 26.21 9.93
CA GLY A 231 -19.06 27.27 8.97
C GLY A 231 -17.95 28.32 8.76
N ILE A 232 -16.81 28.22 9.43
CA ILE A 232 -15.70 29.16 9.21
C ILE A 232 -14.92 28.73 7.96
N LYS A 233 -14.80 29.64 6.98
CA LYS A 233 -13.89 29.47 5.84
C LYS A 233 -12.50 29.96 6.22
N ALA A 234 -11.49 29.10 6.08
CA ALA A 234 -10.09 29.40 6.32
C ALA A 234 -9.28 29.11 5.05
N ASP A 235 -8.63 30.14 4.50
CA ASP A 235 -7.73 30.00 3.37
C ASP A 235 -6.40 29.40 3.83
N ILE A 236 -5.87 28.46 3.05
CA ILE A 236 -4.58 27.83 3.36
C ILE A 236 -3.48 28.61 2.66
N GLN A 237 -2.54 29.12 3.45
CA GLN A 237 -1.34 29.76 2.98
C GLN A 237 -0.15 28.82 3.09
N ILE A 238 0.77 28.94 2.13
CA ILE A 238 1.98 28.13 2.04
C ILE A 238 3.21 29.03 2.00
N ASP A 239 4.25 28.63 2.71
CA ASP A 239 5.61 29.15 2.63
C ASP A 239 6.50 28.05 2.05
N GLU A 240 7.09 28.33 0.89
CA GLU A 240 7.95 27.41 0.16
C GLU A 240 9.40 27.67 0.57
N GLY A 241 10.05 26.65 1.14
CA GLY A 241 11.42 26.75 1.65
C GLY A 241 11.53 27.16 3.12
N ALA A 242 10.42 27.31 3.85
CA ALA A 242 10.41 27.77 5.24
C ALA A 242 11.11 29.14 5.42
N THR A 243 10.86 30.06 4.48
CA THR A 243 11.46 31.40 4.41
C THR A 243 10.80 32.42 5.34
N GLY A 244 9.60 32.10 5.85
CA GLY A 244 8.71 33.01 6.56
C GLY A 244 7.74 33.77 5.65
N THR A 245 7.85 33.64 4.32
CA THR A 245 6.99 34.35 3.35
C THR A 245 5.84 33.45 2.89
N PHE A 246 4.61 33.84 3.20
CA PHE A 246 3.42 33.05 2.92
C PHE A 246 2.63 33.59 1.72
N LYS A 247 2.24 32.70 0.80
CA LYS A 247 1.34 32.97 -0.32
C LYS A 247 0.07 32.13 -0.22
N ASN A 248 -1.03 32.61 -0.82
CA ASN A 248 -2.27 31.84 -0.88
C ASN A 248 -2.11 30.63 -1.82
N THR A 249 -2.56 29.46 -1.38
CA THR A 249 -2.59 28.24 -2.22
C THR A 249 -3.76 28.23 -3.22
N GLY A 250 -4.75 29.12 -3.03
CA GLY A 250 -6.04 29.06 -3.72
C GLY A 250 -6.99 28.00 -3.16
N GLN A 251 -6.57 27.24 -2.15
CA GLN A 251 -7.38 26.25 -1.45
C GLN A 251 -7.85 26.79 -0.09
N SER A 252 -9.06 26.38 0.32
CA SER A 252 -9.65 26.77 1.59
C SER A 252 -10.30 25.56 2.27
N ALA A 253 -10.37 25.57 3.60
CA ALA A 253 -11.16 24.65 4.40
C ALA A 253 -12.40 25.37 4.93
N THR A 254 -13.59 24.77 4.79
CA THR A 254 -14.78 25.19 5.54
C THR A 254 -14.92 24.24 6.72
N THR A 255 -14.69 24.72 7.94
CA THR A 255 -14.61 23.85 9.13
C THR A 255 -15.98 23.36 9.57
N ASN A 256 -16.04 22.11 10.05
CA ASN A 256 -17.17 21.51 10.76
C ASN A 256 -16.62 20.57 11.85
N ASP A 257 -16.10 21.16 12.94
CA ASP A 257 -15.15 20.57 13.89
C ASP A 257 -13.77 20.28 13.26
N THR A 258 -13.63 19.23 12.45
CA THR A 258 -12.38 18.90 11.75
C THR A 258 -12.57 18.69 10.26
N THR A 259 -11.58 19.10 9.46
CA THR A 259 -11.63 18.99 8.00
C THR A 259 -10.22 18.84 7.45
N THR A 260 -10.00 17.89 6.54
CA THR A 260 -8.71 17.68 5.89
C THR A 260 -8.72 18.26 4.47
N VAL A 261 -7.68 19.02 4.13
CA VAL A 261 -7.45 19.51 2.76
C VAL A 261 -6.12 18.99 2.26
N THR A 262 -6.10 18.38 1.08
CA THR A 262 -4.86 17.92 0.44
C THR A 262 -4.28 19.01 -0.46
N ILE A 263 -3.12 19.53 -0.08
CA ILE A 263 -2.34 20.48 -0.90
C ILE A 263 -1.62 19.70 -2.00
N ARG A 264 -1.92 20.05 -3.25
CA ARG A 264 -1.39 19.42 -4.47
C ARG A 264 -0.41 20.38 -5.16
N ALA A 265 0.31 19.89 -6.16
CA ALA A 265 1.34 20.65 -6.90
C ALA A 265 2.53 21.12 -6.04
N ILE A 266 2.87 20.35 -5.01
CA ILE A 266 4.06 20.51 -4.17
C ILE A 266 4.74 19.15 -4.01
N ASN A 267 6.01 19.14 -3.58
CA ASN A 267 6.71 17.91 -3.22
C ASN A 267 7.43 18.07 -1.88
N ALA A 268 6.69 17.88 -0.79
CA ALA A 268 7.19 18.01 0.56
C ALA A 268 8.14 16.87 0.99
N ALA A 269 8.28 15.83 0.17
CA ALA A 269 9.32 14.83 0.39
C ALA A 269 10.73 15.40 0.08
N GLN A 270 10.83 16.36 -0.84
CA GLN A 270 12.12 16.92 -1.29
C GLN A 270 12.37 18.34 -0.74
N ASN A 271 11.34 19.18 -0.72
CA ASN A 271 11.45 20.59 -0.35
C ASN A 271 10.73 20.88 0.97
N ALA A 272 11.20 21.92 1.68
CA ALA A 272 10.54 22.37 2.90
C ALA A 272 9.26 23.16 2.55
N TYR A 273 8.15 22.87 3.22
CA TYR A 273 6.91 23.63 3.10
C TYR A 273 6.29 23.86 4.47
N CYS A 274 5.83 25.09 4.70
CA CYS A 274 5.12 25.46 5.92
C CYS A 274 3.74 26.00 5.61
N PHE A 275 2.78 25.67 6.46
CA PHE A 275 1.38 26.00 6.28
C PHE A 275 0.88 26.84 7.44
N ARG A 276 0.04 27.82 7.13
CA ARG A 276 -0.80 28.51 8.12
C ARG A 276 -2.16 28.76 7.50
N LEU A 277 -3.14 28.99 8.36
CA LEU A 277 -4.49 29.34 7.96
C LEU A 277 -4.64 30.85 8.05
N SER A 278 -5.41 31.43 7.12
CA SER A 278 -5.85 32.81 7.17
C SER A 278 -7.38 32.84 7.16
N THR A 279 -7.97 33.49 8.15
CA THR A 279 -9.41 33.76 8.19
C THR A 279 -9.62 35.25 8.04
N SER A 280 -10.54 35.63 7.15
CA SER A 280 -10.98 37.02 6.98
C SER A 280 -12.42 37.16 7.48
N ASP A 281 -12.69 38.13 8.35
CA ASP A 281 -14.07 38.51 8.63
C ASP A 281 -14.65 39.29 7.44
N VAL A 282 -15.82 38.86 6.95
CA VAL A 282 -16.52 39.47 5.81
C VAL A 282 -16.84 40.95 6.06
N CYS A 283 -16.95 41.36 7.33
CA CYS A 283 -17.39 42.71 7.71
C CYS A 283 -16.29 43.70 8.05
N ASP A 284 -15.16 43.25 8.60
CA ASP A 284 -14.15 44.15 9.16
C ASP A 284 -12.81 44.11 8.38
N ASN A 285 -12.71 43.29 7.30
CA ASN A 285 -11.48 43.06 6.52
C ASN A 285 -10.26 42.69 7.39
N THR A 286 -10.47 42.28 8.64
CA THR A 286 -9.43 41.86 9.57
C THR A 286 -9.07 40.41 9.27
N THR A 287 -7.83 40.20 8.84
CA THR A 287 -7.26 38.87 8.64
C THR A 287 -6.56 38.39 9.91
N THR A 288 -6.97 37.23 10.43
CA THR A 288 -6.28 36.53 11.51
C THR A 288 -5.56 35.31 10.95
N THR A 289 -4.38 34.98 11.46
CA THR A 289 -3.62 33.79 11.02
C THR A 289 -3.43 32.78 12.14
N SER A 290 -3.45 31.48 11.82
CA SER A 290 -3.08 30.43 12.77
C SER A 290 -1.56 30.39 13.02
N SER A 291 -1.15 29.57 13.98
CA SER A 291 0.25 29.13 14.08
C SER A 291 0.70 28.42 12.80
N VAL A 292 2.01 28.46 12.56
CA VAL A 292 2.66 27.81 11.42
C VAL A 292 2.96 26.35 11.75
N VAL A 293 2.69 25.45 10.81
CA VAL A 293 3.02 24.03 10.89
C VAL A 293 3.74 23.62 9.61
N CYS A 294 4.96 23.10 9.72
CA CYS A 294 5.74 22.67 8.57
C CYS A 294 5.60 21.18 8.31
N ALA A 295 5.53 20.81 7.03
CA ALA A 295 5.65 19.42 6.63
C ALA A 295 7.04 18.89 6.98
N THR A 296 7.08 17.66 7.47
CA THR A 296 8.31 16.90 7.69
C THR A 296 8.43 15.82 6.63
N SER A 297 9.67 15.39 6.36
CA SER A 297 9.96 14.30 5.45
C SER A 297 11.00 13.35 6.05
N LEU A 298 10.94 12.10 5.62
CA LEU A 298 11.83 11.04 6.07
C LEU A 298 12.48 10.36 4.87
N ASP A 299 13.79 10.20 4.92
CA ASP A 299 14.56 9.32 4.04
C ASP A 299 15.07 8.14 4.85
N VAL A 300 15.12 6.98 4.22
CA VAL A 300 15.59 5.74 4.83
C VAL A 300 16.48 5.02 3.83
N VAL A 301 17.69 4.67 4.27
CA VAL A 301 18.67 3.94 3.45
C VAL A 301 19.01 2.64 4.17
N ALA A 302 18.80 1.50 3.49
CA ALA A 302 19.29 0.21 3.96
C ALA A 302 20.80 0.12 3.77
N GLN A 303 21.52 -0.30 4.80
CA GLN A 303 22.96 -0.54 4.84
C GLN A 303 23.23 -1.95 5.40
N ASN A 304 24.49 -2.38 5.43
CA ASN A 304 24.85 -3.71 5.95
C ASN A 304 24.33 -3.88 7.40
N GLN A 305 23.33 -4.75 7.57
CA GLN A 305 22.72 -5.10 8.87
C GLN A 305 22.12 -3.92 9.64
N GLN A 306 21.79 -2.82 8.97
CA GLN A 306 21.14 -1.68 9.61
C GLN A 306 20.34 -0.82 8.62
N ASN A 307 19.31 -0.15 9.10
CA ASN A 307 18.60 0.88 8.34
C ASN A 307 18.90 2.26 8.95
N VAL A 308 19.37 3.19 8.12
CA VAL A 308 19.68 4.56 8.54
C VAL A 308 18.55 5.47 8.12
N LEU A 309 17.92 6.10 9.10
CA LEU A 309 16.85 7.08 8.92
C LEU A 309 17.43 8.48 9.01
N THR A 310 17.00 9.37 8.13
CA THR A 310 17.38 10.78 8.12
C THR A 310 16.18 11.68 7.83
N TRP A 311 16.05 12.77 8.57
CA TRP A 311 15.03 13.81 8.35
C TRP A 311 15.66 15.20 8.51
N LYS A 312 14.99 16.24 8.01
CA LYS A 312 15.47 17.62 8.17
C LYS A 312 15.12 18.15 9.56
N GLU A 313 15.97 19.03 10.10
CA GLU A 313 15.68 19.73 11.35
C GLU A 313 14.38 20.55 11.22
N TYR A 314 13.50 20.46 12.22
CA TYR A 314 12.23 21.18 12.19
C TYR A 314 12.45 22.71 12.27
N PRO A 315 11.93 23.52 11.31
CA PRO A 315 12.30 24.93 11.19
C PRO A 315 11.92 25.83 12.38
N HIS A 316 10.79 25.57 13.06
CA HIS A 316 10.28 26.47 14.11
C HIS A 316 10.59 25.97 15.52
N ALA A 317 11.76 26.35 16.04
CA ALA A 317 12.26 25.94 17.35
C ALA A 317 11.29 26.19 18.52
N ALA A 318 10.64 27.36 18.57
CA ALA A 318 9.73 27.73 19.66
C ALA A 318 8.49 26.83 19.78
N SER A 319 8.08 26.19 18.68
CA SER A 319 6.91 25.30 18.65
C SER A 319 7.27 23.83 18.85
N PHE A 320 8.52 23.45 18.60
CA PHE A 320 8.98 22.06 18.62
C PHE A 320 8.95 21.48 20.04
N GLN A 321 8.53 20.22 20.17
CA GLN A 321 8.57 19.48 21.44
C GLN A 321 9.44 18.22 21.34
N ASN A 322 9.21 17.39 20.32
CA ASN A 322 10.00 16.17 20.09
C ASN A 322 9.79 15.59 18.69
N TYR A 323 10.70 14.72 18.28
CA TYR A 323 10.48 13.72 17.24
C TYR A 323 10.12 12.37 17.86
N ARG A 324 9.39 11.55 17.11
CA ARG A 324 9.17 10.13 17.39
C ARG A 324 9.20 9.35 16.08
N VAL A 325 9.98 8.27 16.04
CA VAL A 325 10.02 7.36 14.89
C VAL A 325 9.08 6.18 15.18
N ASN A 326 8.22 5.84 14.23
CA ASN A 326 7.37 4.67 14.29
C ASN A 326 7.94 3.61 13.34
N LEU A 327 8.20 2.40 13.86
CA LEU A 327 8.61 1.23 13.09
C LEU A 327 7.43 0.27 12.95
N ASN A 328 6.96 0.03 11.73
CA ASN A 328 5.79 -0.82 11.44
C ASN A 328 4.58 -0.48 12.33
N GLY A 329 4.37 0.82 12.62
CA GLY A 329 3.31 1.31 13.51
C GLY A 329 3.62 1.29 15.00
N THR A 330 4.75 0.70 15.42
CA THR A 330 5.19 0.68 16.82
C THR A 330 6.04 1.92 17.13
N PRO A 331 5.67 2.74 18.13
CA PRO A 331 6.40 3.97 18.43
C PRO A 331 7.72 3.72 19.18
N SER A 332 8.77 4.45 18.79
CA SER A 332 10.05 4.53 19.52
C SER A 332 9.98 5.50 20.71
N PRO A 333 10.98 5.50 21.61
CA PRO A 333 11.22 6.60 22.53
C PRO A 333 11.28 7.94 21.79
N VAL A 334 10.85 9.01 22.46
CA VAL A 334 10.84 10.36 21.90
C VAL A 334 12.25 10.97 21.91
N VAL A 335 12.55 11.80 20.92
CA VAL A 335 13.79 12.56 20.80
C VAL A 335 13.47 14.03 21.00
N THR A 336 13.90 14.62 22.12
CA THR A 336 13.60 16.02 22.50
C THR A 336 14.61 17.02 21.96
N ASN A 337 15.76 16.57 21.47
CA ASN A 337 16.73 17.46 20.82
C ASN A 337 16.33 17.70 19.36
N ARG A 338 15.98 18.95 19.02
CA ARG A 338 15.57 19.36 17.68
C ARG A 338 16.63 19.12 16.61
N THR A 339 17.91 19.21 16.97
CA THR A 339 19.03 19.04 16.02
C THR A 339 19.32 17.57 15.69
N THR A 340 18.77 16.62 16.45
CA THR A 340 18.85 15.20 16.12
C THR A 340 17.99 14.91 14.89
N THR A 341 18.68 14.63 13.78
CA THR A 341 18.11 14.49 12.44
C THR A 341 18.34 13.11 11.83
N THR A 342 18.85 12.18 12.63
CA THR A 342 19.17 10.83 12.20
C THR A 342 18.94 9.81 13.31
N GLN A 343 18.57 8.59 12.92
CA GLN A 343 18.46 7.43 13.80
C GLN A 343 18.86 6.17 13.03
N THR A 344 19.52 5.23 13.70
CA THR A 344 19.89 3.94 13.10
C THR A 344 19.13 2.82 13.77
N ASP A 345 18.44 2.02 12.96
CA ASP A 345 17.85 0.76 13.39
C ASP A 345 18.82 -0.38 13.08
N ARG A 346 19.39 -1.00 14.11
CA ARG A 346 20.32 -2.14 14.02
C ARG A 346 19.64 -3.48 14.25
N ASN A 347 18.36 -3.49 14.63
CA ASN A 347 17.63 -4.73 14.92
C ASN A 347 16.85 -5.17 13.68
N VAL A 348 17.56 -5.28 12.56
CA VAL A 348 16.99 -5.62 11.26
C VAL A 348 17.43 -7.02 10.86
N THR A 349 16.49 -7.79 10.32
CA THR A 349 16.75 -9.11 9.74
C THR A 349 16.78 -8.93 8.23
N CYS A 350 17.88 -9.33 7.60
CA CYS A 350 18.02 -9.17 6.16
C CYS A 350 16.91 -9.87 5.38
N GLY A 351 16.48 -9.26 4.28
CA GLY A 351 15.40 -9.74 3.43
C GLY A 351 14.01 -9.30 3.91
N ASN A 352 13.85 -8.93 5.18
CA ASN A 352 12.59 -8.39 5.69
C ASN A 352 12.42 -6.92 5.29
N GLN A 353 11.16 -6.53 5.04
CA GLN A 353 10.77 -5.16 4.78
C GLN A 353 10.45 -4.43 6.10
N TYR A 354 10.98 -3.22 6.25
CA TYR A 354 10.75 -2.36 7.40
C TYR A 354 10.20 -1.01 6.94
N CYS A 355 9.07 -0.58 7.50
CA CYS A 355 8.43 0.68 7.18
C CYS A 355 8.53 1.65 8.35
N TYR A 356 9.00 2.86 8.07
CA TYR A 356 9.28 3.90 9.05
C TYR A 356 8.47 5.17 8.75
N GLN A 357 8.14 5.90 9.81
CA GLN A 357 7.52 7.23 9.75
C GLN A 357 8.03 8.07 10.92
N VAL A 358 8.32 9.35 10.69
CA VAL A 358 8.67 10.28 11.77
C VAL A 358 7.50 11.23 12.04
N THR A 359 7.17 11.38 13.31
CA THR A 359 6.19 12.35 13.81
C THR A 359 6.92 13.42 14.61
N VAL A 360 6.74 14.67 14.23
CA VAL A 360 7.11 15.85 15.02
C VAL A 360 5.91 16.23 15.87
N THR A 361 6.09 16.29 17.19
CA THR A 361 5.10 16.85 18.11
C THR A 361 5.43 18.30 18.38
N LEU A 362 4.43 19.18 18.28
CA LEU A 362 4.53 20.61 18.54
C LEU A 362 3.70 21.02 19.76
N ALA A 363 3.92 22.23 20.24
CA ALA A 363 3.15 22.82 21.34
C ALA A 363 1.63 22.77 21.05
N GLY A 364 0.85 22.42 22.07
CA GLY A 364 -0.61 22.23 21.92
C GLY A 364 -1.03 20.93 21.25
N GLY A 365 -0.12 19.94 21.13
CA GLY A 365 -0.41 18.60 20.61
C GLY A 365 -0.58 18.54 19.10
N VAL A 366 -0.06 19.53 18.37
CA VAL A 366 -0.10 19.57 16.91
C VAL A 366 0.97 18.64 16.35
N GLU A 367 0.66 17.88 15.31
CA GLU A 367 1.57 16.91 14.70
C GLU A 367 2.01 17.32 13.28
N SER A 368 3.27 17.03 12.95
CA SER A 368 3.74 16.96 11.56
C SER A 368 4.28 15.57 11.30
N VAL A 369 3.70 14.86 10.33
CA VAL A 369 3.95 13.45 10.09
C VAL A 369 4.54 13.25 8.70
N SER A 370 5.66 12.55 8.61
CA SER A 370 6.29 12.24 7.33
C SER A 370 5.48 11.24 6.53
N GLN A 371 5.84 11.10 5.27
CA GLN A 371 5.45 9.95 4.48
C GLN A 371 5.99 8.65 5.08
N LEU A 372 5.27 7.56 4.82
CA LEU A 372 5.74 6.22 5.11
C LEU A 372 6.88 5.88 4.13
N ARG A 373 8.02 5.42 4.66
CA ARG A 373 9.15 4.93 3.86
C ARG A 373 9.47 3.50 4.24
N CYS A 374 9.46 2.61 3.25
CA CYS A 374 9.79 1.22 3.44
C CYS A 374 11.08 0.86 2.72
N VAL A 375 11.96 0.12 3.38
CA VAL A 375 13.20 -0.43 2.81
C VAL A 375 13.28 -1.92 3.12
N GLN A 376 13.96 -2.67 2.26
CA GLN A 376 14.32 -4.06 2.53
C GLN A 376 15.72 -4.08 3.15
N ALA A 377 15.84 -4.69 4.34
CA ALA A 377 17.13 -4.77 5.02
C ALA A 377 18.11 -5.62 4.20
N ILE A 378 19.37 -5.17 4.13
CA ILE A 378 20.43 -5.82 3.34
C ILE A 378 21.55 -6.33 4.26
N SER A 379 22.30 -7.32 3.79
CA SER A 379 23.58 -7.71 4.39
C SER A 379 24.60 -8.00 3.29
N SER A 380 25.83 -7.54 3.48
CA SER A 380 26.98 -7.92 2.67
C SER A 380 27.73 -9.12 3.27
N ASP A 381 27.32 -9.59 4.44
CA ASP A 381 27.98 -10.71 5.09
C ASP A 381 27.73 -12.00 4.31
N VAL A 382 28.79 -12.72 4.03
CA VAL A 382 28.77 -14.03 3.37
C VAL A 382 28.91 -15.10 4.45
N PRO A 383 28.09 -16.17 4.45
CA PRO A 383 28.24 -17.26 5.41
C PRO A 383 29.62 -17.93 5.31
N SER A 384 30.12 -18.47 6.42
CA SER A 384 31.39 -19.20 6.41
C SER A 384 31.30 -20.51 5.60
N LYS A 385 32.40 -20.89 4.95
CA LYS A 385 32.54 -22.17 4.24
C LYS A 385 32.22 -23.34 5.19
N ILE A 386 31.52 -24.34 4.68
CA ILE A 386 31.18 -25.56 5.42
C ILE A 386 32.41 -26.48 5.48
N THR A 387 32.75 -26.97 6.68
CA THR A 387 33.97 -27.76 6.93
C THR A 387 33.69 -29.13 7.56
N ASN A 388 32.44 -29.59 7.50
CA ASN A 388 31.99 -30.78 8.20
C ASN A 388 30.84 -31.51 7.48
N VAL A 389 31.09 -31.93 6.25
CA VAL A 389 30.14 -32.68 5.39
C VAL A 389 30.49 -34.17 5.38
N VAL A 390 29.46 -35.02 5.31
CA VAL A 390 29.56 -36.46 5.10
C VAL A 390 28.60 -36.88 3.99
N ALA A 391 29.05 -37.71 3.06
CA ALA A 391 28.19 -38.42 2.11
C ALA A 391 28.13 -39.90 2.48
N SER A 392 26.94 -40.49 2.56
CA SER A 392 26.75 -41.90 2.91
C SER A 392 25.60 -42.50 2.11
N VAL A 393 25.70 -43.77 1.74
CA VAL A 393 24.57 -44.49 1.15
C VAL A 393 23.60 -44.90 2.26
N LEU A 394 22.31 -44.68 2.04
CA LEU A 394 21.24 -45.23 2.86
C LEU A 394 20.74 -46.52 2.21
N GLU A 395 20.76 -47.62 2.98
CA GLU A 395 20.49 -48.95 2.45
C GLU A 395 19.02 -49.16 2.06
N GLU A 396 18.08 -48.68 2.88
CA GLU A 396 16.65 -48.88 2.65
C GLU A 396 16.16 -48.08 1.44
N GLU A 397 16.60 -46.83 1.32
CA GLU A 397 16.23 -45.92 0.25
C GLU A 397 17.03 -46.17 -1.04
N GLN A 398 18.21 -46.80 -0.93
CA GLN A 398 19.20 -46.93 -2.00
C GLN A 398 19.57 -45.57 -2.61
N LYS A 399 19.76 -44.57 -1.77
CA LYS A 399 20.12 -43.19 -2.13
C LYS A 399 21.33 -42.70 -1.37
N VAL A 400 21.91 -41.60 -1.82
CA VAL A 400 23.01 -40.94 -1.10
C VAL A 400 22.43 -39.85 -0.20
N GLU A 401 22.66 -39.97 1.09
CA GLU A 401 22.49 -38.91 2.07
C GLU A 401 23.76 -38.05 2.12
N VAL A 402 23.59 -36.74 2.03
CA VAL A 402 24.61 -35.74 2.33
C VAL A 402 24.19 -35.00 3.59
N ARG A 403 25.02 -35.05 4.63
CA ARG A 403 24.73 -34.43 5.93
C ARG A 403 25.86 -33.55 6.42
N ILE A 404 25.51 -32.44 7.07
CA ILE A 404 26.42 -31.54 7.78
C ILE A 404 26.34 -31.88 9.26
N THR A 405 27.48 -32.19 9.90
CA THR A 405 27.49 -32.83 11.22
C THR A 405 27.46 -31.88 12.40
N ASN A 406 27.73 -30.60 12.18
CA ASN A 406 27.61 -29.49 13.15
C ASN A 406 26.94 -28.30 12.45
N PRO A 407 26.03 -27.58 13.12
CA PRO A 407 25.47 -26.34 12.60
C PRO A 407 26.58 -25.28 12.40
N PRO A 408 26.34 -24.26 11.55
CA PRO A 408 27.29 -23.17 11.40
C PRO A 408 27.58 -22.51 12.75
N ALA A 409 28.84 -22.13 13.00
CA ALA A 409 29.26 -21.53 14.26
C ALA A 409 28.33 -20.37 14.66
N SER A 410 27.89 -20.38 15.93
CA SER A 410 26.95 -19.42 16.51
C SER A 410 27.45 -17.99 16.30
N GLY A 411 26.83 -17.30 15.34
CA GLY A 411 27.26 -16.01 14.78
C GLY A 411 26.97 -15.92 13.28
N ALA A 412 27.00 -17.06 12.57
CA ALA A 412 26.63 -17.20 11.16
C ALA A 412 25.33 -18.01 10.95
N SER A 413 24.58 -18.26 12.02
CA SER A 413 23.28 -18.92 11.96
C SER A 413 22.20 -17.85 11.96
N PRO A 414 21.77 -17.32 10.80
CA PRO A 414 20.47 -16.68 10.75
C PRO A 414 19.48 -17.77 11.17
N SER A 415 18.49 -17.41 11.97
CA SER A 415 17.35 -18.26 12.30
C SER A 415 16.60 -18.81 11.05
N ARG A 416 17.03 -18.42 9.84
CA ARG A 416 16.61 -18.85 8.51
C ARG A 416 17.82 -18.86 7.53
N PHE A 417 18.38 -20.03 7.19
CA PHE A 417 19.36 -20.23 6.10
C PHE A 417 18.87 -21.28 5.10
N LYS A 418 19.43 -21.28 3.89
CA LYS A 418 19.30 -22.41 2.97
C LYS A 418 20.63 -23.15 2.86
N THR A 419 20.55 -24.47 2.73
CA THR A 419 21.68 -25.34 2.39
C THR A 419 21.52 -25.76 0.94
N ILE A 420 22.52 -25.48 0.13
CA ILE A 420 22.54 -25.81 -1.30
C ILE A 420 23.48 -26.99 -1.51
N PHE A 421 22.98 -28.03 -2.14
CA PHE A 421 23.71 -29.27 -2.42
C PHE A 421 24.04 -29.34 -3.90
N LEU A 422 25.34 -29.45 -4.18
CA LEU A 422 25.89 -29.56 -5.52
C LEU A 422 26.43 -30.98 -5.71
N ARG A 423 26.20 -31.59 -6.87
CA ARG A 423 26.72 -32.92 -7.21
C ARG A 423 27.54 -32.89 -8.50
N ALA A 424 28.60 -33.69 -8.53
CA ALA A 424 29.25 -34.15 -9.74
C ALA A 424 29.23 -35.68 -9.79
N ASP A 425 29.03 -36.24 -10.98
CA ASP A 425 29.13 -37.68 -11.19
C ASP A 425 30.61 -38.13 -11.12
N ASN A 426 30.85 -39.43 -10.92
CA ASN A 426 32.19 -39.96 -10.66
C ASN A 426 33.24 -39.49 -11.70
N GLY A 427 34.37 -38.97 -11.24
CA GLY A 427 35.47 -38.47 -12.08
C GLY A 427 35.20 -37.13 -12.79
N SER A 428 34.04 -36.50 -12.59
CA SER A 428 33.70 -35.18 -13.12
C SER A 428 34.03 -34.05 -12.12
N ASN A 429 34.48 -32.91 -12.64
CA ASN A 429 34.63 -31.67 -11.87
C ASN A 429 33.45 -30.70 -12.07
N ASN A 430 32.43 -31.09 -12.83
CA ASN A 430 31.27 -30.25 -13.12
C ASN A 430 30.18 -30.45 -12.05
N TYR A 431 30.18 -29.59 -11.04
CA TYR A 431 29.21 -29.60 -9.95
C TYR A 431 27.94 -28.83 -10.35
N GLN A 432 26.78 -29.49 -10.22
CA GLN A 432 25.47 -28.94 -10.54
C GLN A 432 24.58 -28.94 -9.29
N GLU A 433 23.71 -27.94 -9.15
CA GLU A 433 22.75 -27.85 -8.05
C GLU A 433 21.71 -28.97 -8.18
N VAL A 434 21.67 -29.86 -7.19
CA VAL A 434 20.76 -31.02 -7.16
C VAL A 434 19.68 -30.90 -6.08
N GLY A 435 19.86 -29.99 -5.12
CA GLY A 435 18.89 -29.80 -4.05
C GLY A 435 19.16 -28.56 -3.21
N VAL A 436 18.08 -28.03 -2.63
CA VAL A 436 18.12 -26.94 -1.66
C VAL A 436 17.24 -27.32 -0.47
N ALA A 437 17.78 -27.20 0.74
CA ALA A 437 17.05 -27.50 1.98
C ALA A 437 16.98 -26.24 2.85
N ASN A 438 15.79 -25.91 3.36
CA ASN A 438 15.58 -24.73 4.21
C ASN A 438 15.78 -25.12 5.67
N ASN A 439 16.70 -24.46 6.38
CA ASN A 439 16.99 -24.73 7.80
C ASN A 439 17.29 -26.20 8.10
N GLN A 440 17.82 -26.94 7.13
CA GLN A 440 18.10 -28.35 7.23
C GLN A 440 19.56 -28.62 6.86
N LEU A 441 20.17 -29.54 7.60
CA LEU A 441 21.57 -29.93 7.46
C LEU A 441 21.76 -31.23 6.68
N THR A 442 20.66 -31.84 6.22
CA THR A 442 20.64 -33.14 5.56
C THR A 442 19.85 -33.06 4.26
N PHE A 443 20.32 -33.78 3.24
CA PHE A 443 19.66 -33.94 1.95
C PHE A 443 19.86 -35.37 1.46
N ILE A 444 18.79 -36.00 0.98
CA ILE A 444 18.84 -37.29 0.30
C ILE A 444 18.69 -37.00 -1.19
N ASP A 445 19.70 -37.29 -2.00
CA ASP A 445 19.63 -37.07 -3.45
C ASP A 445 18.70 -38.11 -4.09
N PRO A 446 17.50 -37.73 -4.58
CA PRO A 446 16.55 -38.68 -5.14
C PRO A 446 17.00 -39.22 -6.50
N THR A 447 17.92 -38.54 -7.18
CA THR A 447 18.39 -38.88 -8.52
C THR A 447 19.67 -39.71 -8.52
N ALA A 448 20.41 -39.76 -7.41
CA ALA A 448 21.58 -40.61 -7.28
C ALA A 448 21.20 -42.11 -7.34
N ASN A 449 22.04 -42.90 -8.01
CA ASN A 449 21.96 -44.37 -8.02
C ASN A 449 23.31 -44.95 -7.53
N PRO A 450 23.49 -45.15 -6.21
CA PRO A 450 24.76 -45.60 -5.62
C PRO A 450 25.13 -47.05 -5.99
N ASN A 451 24.19 -47.85 -6.51
CA ASN A 451 24.46 -49.19 -7.03
C ASN A 451 25.13 -49.16 -8.41
N ALA A 452 25.09 -48.03 -9.12
CA ALA A 452 25.67 -47.89 -10.45
C ALA A 452 27.05 -47.22 -10.43
N GLN A 453 27.26 -46.25 -9.54
CA GLN A 453 28.52 -45.48 -9.43
C GLN A 453 28.59 -44.66 -8.13
N SER A 454 29.77 -44.08 -7.88
CA SER A 454 29.99 -43.05 -6.86
C SER A 454 29.52 -41.66 -7.33
N TYR A 455 29.15 -40.79 -6.39
CA TYR A 455 28.82 -39.39 -6.63
C TYR A 455 29.55 -38.50 -5.62
N CYS A 456 30.08 -37.38 -6.09
CA CYS A 456 30.76 -36.40 -5.25
C CYS A 456 29.88 -35.16 -5.03
N TYR A 457 29.89 -34.64 -3.81
CA TYR A 457 29.05 -33.53 -3.38
C TYR A 457 29.85 -32.38 -2.81
N LYS A 458 29.39 -31.16 -3.07
CA LYS A 458 29.80 -29.94 -2.38
C LYS A 458 28.57 -29.26 -1.80
N VAL A 459 28.75 -28.53 -0.70
CA VAL A 459 27.64 -27.88 0.00
C VAL A 459 27.94 -26.41 0.25
N GLN A 460 26.92 -25.55 0.13
CA GLN A 460 27.00 -24.11 0.43
C GLN A 460 25.88 -23.69 1.37
N TYR A 461 26.12 -22.65 2.17
CA TYR A 461 25.06 -21.91 2.84
C TYR A 461 24.64 -20.69 2.03
N GLU A 462 23.35 -20.39 2.00
CA GLU A 462 22.77 -19.14 1.49
C GLU A 462 22.06 -18.44 2.66
N ASN A 463 22.42 -17.17 2.92
CA ASN A 463 21.73 -16.37 3.92
C ASN A 463 20.39 -15.81 3.38
N SER A 464 19.62 -15.13 4.23
CA SER A 464 18.33 -14.55 3.82
C SER A 464 18.41 -13.43 2.77
N CYS A 465 19.61 -12.91 2.47
CA CYS A 465 19.86 -11.94 1.41
C CYS A 465 20.24 -12.57 0.07
N GLY A 466 20.46 -13.89 0.02
CA GLY A 466 20.97 -14.59 -1.16
C GLY A 466 22.50 -14.66 -1.26
N ASN A 467 23.26 -14.19 -0.27
CA ASN A 467 24.72 -14.35 -0.30
C ASN A 467 25.08 -15.81 0.01
N ARG A 468 25.88 -16.41 -0.88
CA ARG A 468 26.31 -17.81 -0.78
C ARG A 468 27.75 -17.91 -0.26
N SER A 469 27.99 -18.84 0.66
CA SER A 469 29.36 -19.20 1.08
C SER A 469 30.16 -19.76 -0.09
N GLU A 470 31.48 -19.83 0.06
CA GLU A 470 32.28 -20.73 -0.78
C GLU A 470 31.77 -22.18 -0.62
N PRO A 471 31.75 -22.99 -1.71
CA PRO A 471 31.45 -24.42 -1.62
C PRO A 471 32.42 -25.14 -0.70
N SER A 472 31.93 -26.16 0.02
CA SER A 472 32.79 -27.10 0.75
C SER A 472 33.80 -27.76 -0.19
N ASP A 473 34.84 -28.36 0.38
CA ASP A 473 35.63 -29.34 -0.37
C ASP A 473 34.72 -30.55 -0.71
N PRO A 474 35.05 -31.34 -1.74
CA PRO A 474 34.18 -32.41 -2.18
C PRO A 474 34.22 -33.61 -1.23
N VAL A 475 33.06 -34.26 -1.05
CA VAL A 475 32.94 -35.58 -0.40
C VAL A 475 32.23 -36.54 -1.33
N CYS A 476 32.65 -37.80 -1.39
CA CYS A 476 32.15 -38.76 -2.37
C CYS A 476 31.53 -40.00 -1.71
N SER A 477 30.39 -40.45 -2.21
CA SER A 477 29.77 -41.70 -1.75
C SER A 477 30.65 -42.90 -2.09
N ILE A 478 30.63 -43.95 -1.27
CA ILE A 478 31.38 -45.18 -1.56
C ILE A 478 30.56 -46.06 -2.49
N HIS A 479 31.14 -46.45 -3.63
CA HIS A 479 30.56 -47.45 -4.52
C HIS A 479 31.34 -48.76 -4.40
N LEU A 480 30.65 -49.82 -3.95
CA LEU A 480 31.14 -51.18 -3.82
C LEU A 480 30.68 -52.01 -5.03
N TYR A 481 31.64 -52.66 -5.68
CA TYR A 481 31.48 -53.42 -6.91
C TYR A 481 32.50 -54.57 -6.94
N SER A 482 32.69 -55.18 -8.11
CA SER A 482 33.67 -56.24 -8.32
C SER A 482 34.38 -56.01 -9.66
N LYS A 483 35.72 -55.92 -9.64
CA LYS A 483 36.52 -55.82 -10.88
C LYS A 483 36.78 -57.17 -11.52
N THR A 484 36.84 -58.22 -10.71
CA THR A 484 37.23 -59.58 -11.12
C THR A 484 36.26 -60.59 -10.52
N SER A 485 36.18 -61.79 -11.07
CA SER A 485 35.31 -62.84 -10.52
C SER A 485 35.75 -63.37 -9.14
N SER A 486 36.84 -62.85 -8.56
CA SER A 486 37.41 -63.28 -7.27
C SER A 486 37.49 -62.17 -6.22
N THR A 487 37.17 -60.91 -6.56
CA THR A 487 37.33 -59.79 -5.61
C THR A 487 36.11 -58.90 -5.53
N VAL A 488 35.89 -58.32 -4.36
CA VAL A 488 35.05 -57.12 -4.19
C VAL A 488 35.94 -55.89 -4.00
N ASP A 489 35.57 -54.79 -4.65
CA ASP A 489 36.36 -53.57 -4.84
C ASP A 489 35.50 -52.34 -4.52
N TRP A 490 36.10 -51.24 -4.04
CA TRP A 490 35.37 -50.00 -3.80
C TRP A 490 36.14 -48.74 -4.19
N THR A 491 35.39 -47.65 -4.39
CA THR A 491 35.94 -46.32 -4.64
C THR A 491 36.64 -45.77 -3.39
N ILE A 492 37.75 -45.05 -3.60
CA ILE A 492 38.64 -44.59 -2.52
C ILE A 492 38.51 -43.10 -2.17
N ASP A 493 37.79 -42.32 -2.98
CA ASP A 493 37.55 -40.91 -2.69
C ASP A 493 36.79 -40.76 -1.37
N SER A 494 37.19 -39.78 -0.57
CA SER A 494 36.72 -39.72 0.82
C SER A 494 35.24 -39.32 0.90
N PRO A 495 34.41 -40.05 1.65
CA PRO A 495 33.05 -39.62 2.01
C PRO A 495 33.03 -38.52 3.07
N PHE A 496 34.19 -38.07 3.52
CA PHE A 496 34.37 -37.02 4.51
C PHE A 496 35.27 -35.93 3.96
N LEU A 497 35.22 -34.74 4.57
CA LEU A 497 36.20 -33.67 4.28
C LEU A 497 37.60 -33.96 4.87
N PHE A 498 37.75 -35.09 5.56
CA PHE A 498 39.00 -35.60 6.11
C PHE A 498 39.36 -36.92 5.41
N PRO A 499 40.63 -37.34 5.43
CA PRO A 499 41.02 -38.66 4.91
C PRO A 499 40.29 -39.80 5.63
N VAL A 500 40.03 -40.88 4.89
CA VAL A 500 39.57 -42.14 5.49
C VAL A 500 40.70 -42.73 6.33
N GLY A 501 40.43 -42.97 7.62
CA GLY A 501 41.37 -43.60 8.53
C GLY A 501 41.44 -45.12 8.34
N TYR A 502 40.28 -45.77 8.18
CA TYR A 502 40.20 -47.18 7.79
C TYR A 502 38.82 -47.56 7.24
N TYR A 503 38.78 -48.65 6.49
CA TYR A 503 37.58 -49.34 6.07
C TYR A 503 37.32 -50.58 6.93
N ALA A 504 36.04 -50.93 7.08
CA ALA A 504 35.58 -52.23 7.53
C ALA A 504 34.59 -52.79 6.52
N LEU A 505 34.57 -54.11 6.38
CA LEU A 505 33.66 -54.86 5.52
C LEU A 505 32.66 -55.59 6.40
N GLU A 506 31.39 -55.30 6.25
CA GLU A 506 30.31 -56.11 6.79
C GLU A 506 29.98 -57.24 5.82
N ILE A 507 29.92 -58.44 6.35
CA ILE A 507 29.48 -59.66 5.68
C ILE A 507 28.06 -59.93 6.18
N LEU A 508 27.12 -59.91 5.25
CA LEU A 508 25.70 -60.01 5.51
C LEU A 508 25.19 -61.33 4.93
N ASN A 509 24.25 -61.97 5.62
CA ASN A 509 23.52 -63.10 5.05
C ASN A 509 22.49 -62.63 4.01
N GLU A 510 21.76 -63.58 3.40
CA GLU A 510 20.75 -63.31 2.38
C GLU A 510 19.62 -62.39 2.88
N GLN A 511 19.30 -62.43 4.17
CA GLN A 511 18.29 -61.59 4.82
C GLN A 511 18.83 -60.20 5.21
N GLY A 512 20.10 -59.88 4.92
CA GLY A 512 20.73 -58.60 5.26
C GLY A 512 21.15 -58.51 6.73
N VAL A 513 21.20 -59.63 7.46
CA VAL A 513 21.67 -59.67 8.85
C VAL A 513 23.19 -59.77 8.88
N LEU A 514 23.82 -58.99 9.76
CA LEU A 514 25.26 -59.03 10.00
C LEU A 514 25.70 -60.41 10.50
N VAL A 515 26.58 -61.04 9.72
CA VAL A 515 27.27 -62.29 10.07
C VAL A 515 28.62 -61.97 10.69
N ASP A 516 29.38 -61.07 10.06
CA ASP A 516 30.74 -60.72 10.52
C ASP A 516 31.15 -59.32 10.04
N GLN A 517 32.16 -58.75 10.69
CA GLN A 517 32.76 -57.48 10.32
C GLN A 517 34.29 -57.58 10.32
N VAL A 518 34.89 -57.41 9.15
CA VAL A 518 36.34 -57.50 8.95
C VAL A 518 36.95 -56.10 8.84
N ARG A 519 37.94 -55.78 9.67
CA ARG A 519 38.68 -54.52 9.56
C ARG A 519 39.72 -54.61 8.44
N LEU A 520 39.64 -53.72 7.45
CA LEU A 520 40.45 -53.77 6.23
C LEU A 520 41.56 -52.71 6.15
N GLY A 521 41.62 -51.77 7.10
CA GLY A 521 42.63 -50.71 7.07
C GLY A 521 42.45 -49.80 5.85
N GLY A 522 43.53 -49.46 5.15
CA GLY A 522 43.51 -48.63 3.94
C GLY A 522 43.30 -49.38 2.62
N ASN A 523 42.95 -50.67 2.67
CA ASN A 523 42.73 -51.48 1.47
C ASN A 523 41.54 -50.95 0.64
N SER A 524 41.48 -51.33 -0.63
CA SER A 524 40.38 -50.99 -1.57
C SER A 524 39.81 -52.21 -2.31
N SER A 525 40.25 -53.41 -1.92
CA SER A 525 39.81 -54.69 -2.44
C SER A 525 39.84 -55.74 -1.34
N PHE A 526 38.97 -56.74 -1.44
CA PHE A 526 38.91 -57.90 -0.56
C PHE A 526 38.64 -59.17 -1.38
N ASP A 527 39.26 -60.28 -0.99
CA ASP A 527 39.08 -61.60 -1.60
C ASP A 527 38.18 -62.47 -0.69
N PRO A 528 36.91 -62.72 -1.08
CA PRO A 528 35.98 -63.57 -0.36
C PRO A 528 36.47 -65.00 -0.05
N ASP A 529 37.38 -65.56 -0.86
CA ASP A 529 37.91 -66.91 -0.67
C ASP A 529 38.75 -67.01 0.61
N THR A 530 39.39 -65.90 1.01
CA THR A 530 40.18 -65.82 2.25
C THR A 530 39.31 -65.89 3.52
N TYR A 531 38.00 -65.58 3.39
CA TYR A 531 37.07 -65.63 4.50
C TYR A 531 36.40 -66.98 4.65
N ASN A 532 35.73 -67.43 3.59
CA ASN A 532 35.02 -68.70 3.58
C ASN A 532 34.97 -69.21 2.13
N PRO A 533 35.79 -70.21 1.78
CA PRO A 533 35.83 -70.75 0.43
C PRO A 533 34.57 -71.55 0.05
N ASP A 534 33.71 -71.94 0.99
CA ASP A 534 32.60 -72.89 0.75
C ASP A 534 31.21 -72.26 0.56
N GLN A 535 31.11 -70.93 0.64
CA GLN A 535 29.85 -70.20 0.50
C GLN A 535 29.65 -69.53 -0.88
N GLN A 536 28.83 -70.07 -1.78
CA GLN A 536 28.77 -69.56 -3.17
C GLN A 536 28.44 -68.05 -3.29
N GLN A 537 27.65 -67.52 -2.37
CA GLN A 537 27.15 -66.15 -2.41
C GLN A 537 27.31 -65.44 -1.07
N PHE A 538 27.78 -64.20 -1.13
CA PHE A 538 27.83 -63.27 0.01
C PHE A 538 27.19 -61.94 -0.35
N ARG A 539 26.61 -61.28 0.65
CA ARG A 539 26.22 -59.87 0.57
C ARG A 539 27.21 -59.05 1.41
N TYR A 540 27.70 -57.96 0.86
CA TYR A 540 28.73 -57.13 1.45
C TYR A 540 28.32 -55.66 1.54
N ARG A 541 28.87 -54.96 2.53
CA ARG A 541 28.78 -53.50 2.65
C ARG A 541 30.08 -52.95 3.24
N ILE A 542 30.57 -51.83 2.71
CA ILE A 542 31.75 -51.14 3.24
C ILE A 542 31.32 -50.03 4.19
N LEU A 543 32.02 -49.95 5.33
CA LEU A 543 31.99 -48.84 6.27
C LEU A 543 33.32 -48.11 6.20
N ALA A 544 33.28 -46.80 5.99
CA ALA A 544 34.45 -45.94 6.14
C ALA A 544 34.40 -45.19 7.47
N TYR A 545 35.56 -45.10 8.12
CA TYR A 545 35.77 -44.33 9.34
C TYR A 545 36.83 -43.25 9.07
N PRO A 546 36.57 -41.97 9.40
CA PRO A 546 37.52 -40.90 9.15
C PRO A 546 38.73 -40.99 10.08
N GLN A 547 39.87 -40.46 9.64
CA GLN A 547 41.03 -40.28 10.49
C GLN A 547 40.75 -39.20 11.55
N GLY A 548 41.03 -39.50 12.83
CA GLY A 548 40.96 -38.51 13.91
C GLY A 548 39.55 -38.12 14.38
N SER A 549 38.50 -38.82 13.94
CA SER A 549 37.12 -38.62 14.42
C SER A 549 36.43 -39.96 14.69
N SER A 550 35.89 -40.13 15.89
CA SER A 550 35.32 -41.41 16.38
C SER A 550 33.81 -41.55 16.21
N GLY A 551 33.11 -40.50 15.74
CA GLY A 551 31.64 -40.45 15.72
C GLY A 551 31.00 -40.48 14.33
N LEU A 552 31.78 -40.57 13.25
CA LEU A 552 31.26 -40.53 11.87
C LEU A 552 31.52 -41.84 11.15
N ILE A 553 30.50 -42.31 10.44
CA ILE A 553 30.55 -43.50 9.59
C ILE A 553 29.85 -43.17 8.28
N SER A 554 30.42 -43.63 7.17
CA SER A 554 29.80 -43.64 5.85
C SER A 554 29.67 -45.07 5.35
N TYR A 555 28.53 -45.38 4.73
CA TYR A 555 28.24 -46.69 4.17
C TYR A 555 28.31 -46.67 2.63
N SER A 556 28.74 -47.77 2.03
CA SER A 556 28.58 -48.03 0.60
C SER A 556 27.19 -48.57 0.27
N ASN A 557 26.92 -48.76 -1.02
CA ASN A 557 25.83 -49.65 -1.43
C ASN A 557 26.07 -51.08 -0.93
N PRO A 558 24.99 -51.85 -0.69
CA PRO A 558 25.10 -53.29 -0.56
C PRO A 558 25.50 -53.90 -1.92
N TYR A 559 26.33 -54.93 -1.89
CA TYR A 559 26.75 -55.65 -3.09
C TYR A 559 26.68 -57.15 -2.86
N VAL A 560 26.04 -57.86 -3.78
CA VAL A 560 25.91 -59.32 -3.74
C VAL A 560 26.97 -59.91 -4.66
N PHE A 561 27.98 -60.54 -4.08
CA PHE A 561 29.04 -61.20 -4.82
C PHE A 561 28.71 -62.68 -4.97
N VAL A 562 28.69 -63.17 -6.20
CA VAL A 562 28.37 -64.55 -6.55
C VAL A 562 29.56 -65.20 -7.22
N ARG A 563 30.04 -66.29 -6.62
CA ARG A 563 31.08 -67.14 -7.21
C ARG A 563 30.46 -68.09 -8.23
N ASN A 564 31.18 -68.31 -9.32
CA ASN A 564 30.80 -69.34 -10.29
C ASN A 564 31.08 -70.72 -9.69
N ALA A 565 30.23 -71.70 -10.01
CA ALA A 565 30.55 -73.09 -9.72
C ALA A 565 31.85 -73.49 -10.41
N LEU A 566 32.74 -74.11 -9.62
CA LEU A 566 34.00 -74.65 -10.11
C LEU A 566 33.77 -76.12 -10.45
N VAL A 567 34.13 -76.53 -11.66
CA VAL A 567 34.09 -77.93 -12.07
C VAL A 567 35.42 -78.31 -12.69
N PHE A 568 35.96 -79.43 -12.23
CA PHE A 568 37.12 -80.08 -12.77
C PHE A 568 36.69 -81.42 -13.37
N ILE A 569 37.04 -81.64 -14.62
CA ILE A 569 36.69 -82.86 -15.36
C ILE A 569 38.02 -83.51 -15.75
N PRO A 570 38.29 -84.75 -15.30
CA PRO A 570 39.49 -85.47 -15.70
C PRO A 570 39.62 -85.56 -17.22
N ASP A 571 40.84 -85.58 -17.72
CA ASP A 571 41.16 -85.79 -19.13
C ASP A 571 41.49 -87.27 -19.44
N ALA A 572 41.79 -88.06 -18.41
CA ALA A 572 41.99 -89.50 -18.51
C ALA A 572 41.62 -90.24 -17.21
N PHE A 573 41.36 -91.54 -17.31
CA PHE A 573 41.20 -92.44 -16.16
C PHE A 573 41.63 -93.88 -16.52
N SER A 574 41.97 -94.68 -15.51
CA SER A 574 42.54 -96.03 -15.66
C SER A 574 41.87 -97.02 -14.68
N PRO A 575 40.81 -97.73 -15.09
CA PRO A 575 40.06 -98.66 -14.22
C PRO A 575 40.83 -99.99 -14.01
N ASN A 576 41.96 -99.94 -13.31
CA ASN A 576 42.87 -101.06 -13.03
C ASN A 576 42.73 -101.61 -11.59
N GLN A 577 41.84 -101.04 -10.78
CA GLN A 577 41.54 -101.40 -9.40
C GLN A 577 42.67 -101.09 -8.39
N ASP A 578 43.54 -100.12 -8.69
CA ASP A 578 44.53 -99.62 -7.74
C ASP A 578 43.99 -98.55 -6.78
N ASN A 579 42.71 -98.19 -6.91
CA ASN A 579 41.98 -97.11 -6.22
C ASN A 579 42.41 -95.69 -6.64
N VAL A 580 43.12 -95.53 -7.75
CA VAL A 580 43.56 -94.26 -8.30
C VAL A 580 42.99 -94.09 -9.71
N ASN A 581 42.13 -93.09 -9.90
CA ASN A 581 41.48 -92.80 -11.19
C ASN A 581 40.73 -93.99 -11.80
N ASP A 582 40.11 -94.84 -10.96
CA ASP A 582 39.34 -95.99 -11.42
C ASP A 582 37.98 -95.62 -12.05
N PHE A 583 37.52 -94.38 -11.82
CA PHE A 583 36.25 -93.88 -12.32
C PHE A 583 36.44 -92.56 -13.05
N PHE A 584 35.76 -92.41 -14.19
CA PHE A 584 35.56 -91.12 -14.82
C PHE A 584 34.45 -90.36 -14.10
N ALA A 585 34.83 -89.52 -13.14
CA ALA A 585 33.93 -88.70 -12.33
C ALA A 585 34.37 -87.23 -12.31
N MET A 586 33.41 -86.31 -12.28
CA MET A 586 33.65 -84.89 -12.12
C MET A 586 34.00 -84.57 -10.66
N GLN A 587 34.85 -83.57 -10.44
CA GLN A 587 34.97 -82.88 -9.16
C GLN A 587 34.38 -81.48 -9.28
N GLY A 588 33.74 -80.96 -8.24
CA GLY A 588 33.21 -79.60 -8.30
C GLY A 588 32.86 -79.00 -6.96
N GLN A 589 32.81 -77.68 -6.95
CA GLN A 589 32.40 -76.84 -5.83
C GLN A 589 31.20 -75.98 -6.26
N PHE A 590 30.29 -75.76 -5.32
CA PHE A 590 29.00 -75.10 -5.56
C PHE A 590 28.12 -75.82 -6.59
N VAL A 591 28.24 -77.14 -6.70
CA VAL A 591 27.40 -77.97 -7.56
C VAL A 591 26.22 -78.51 -6.76
N ASN A 592 25.00 -78.27 -7.23
CA ASN A 592 23.78 -78.82 -6.66
C ASN A 592 23.41 -80.16 -7.30
N THR A 593 23.25 -80.17 -8.62
CA THR A 593 22.97 -81.38 -9.40
C THR A 593 23.92 -81.48 -10.58
N SER A 594 24.23 -82.71 -10.99
CA SER A 594 25.10 -82.95 -12.14
C SER A 594 24.73 -84.23 -12.87
N ARG A 595 24.59 -84.20 -14.19
CA ARG A 595 24.29 -85.38 -15.01
C ARG A 595 25.44 -85.65 -15.96
N LEU A 596 25.99 -86.86 -15.94
CA LEU A 596 27.07 -87.30 -16.81
C LEU A 596 26.51 -88.23 -17.90
N ILE A 597 26.83 -87.94 -19.15
CA ILE A 597 26.56 -88.81 -20.29
C ILE A 597 27.87 -89.06 -21.03
N VAL A 598 28.22 -90.32 -21.24
CA VAL A 598 29.41 -90.75 -22.00
C VAL A 598 28.96 -91.36 -23.31
N TYR A 599 29.64 -90.98 -24.39
CA TYR A 599 29.39 -91.45 -25.75
C TYR A 599 30.63 -92.14 -26.32
N ASN A 600 30.39 -93.10 -27.22
CA ASN A 600 31.44 -93.55 -28.12
C ASN A 600 31.72 -92.51 -29.22
N ARG A 601 32.74 -92.77 -30.04
CA ARG A 601 33.12 -91.91 -31.19
C ARG A 601 32.04 -91.74 -32.26
N TRP A 602 30.99 -92.57 -32.25
CA TRP A 602 29.87 -92.51 -33.20
C TRP A 602 28.64 -91.81 -32.62
N GLY A 603 28.71 -91.34 -31.36
CA GLY A 603 27.62 -90.62 -30.69
C GLY A 603 26.60 -91.52 -29.99
N GLU A 604 26.86 -92.82 -29.85
CA GLU A 604 26.00 -93.72 -29.07
C GLU A 604 26.31 -93.58 -27.58
N VAL A 605 25.26 -93.47 -26.74
CA VAL A 605 25.39 -93.39 -25.28
C VAL A 605 25.87 -94.73 -24.73
N LEU A 606 27.00 -94.71 -24.04
CA LEU A 606 27.60 -95.88 -23.40
C LEU A 606 27.30 -95.94 -21.90
N PHE A 607 27.20 -94.77 -21.28
CA PHE A 607 26.96 -94.62 -19.85
C PHE A 607 26.19 -93.33 -19.60
N GLU A 608 25.30 -93.38 -18.64
CA GLU A 608 24.56 -92.22 -18.17
C GLU A 608 24.39 -92.30 -16.65
N SER A 609 24.54 -91.15 -15.99
CA SER A 609 24.36 -90.99 -14.55
C SER A 609 23.71 -89.63 -14.24
N ASP A 610 22.86 -89.63 -13.21
CA ASP A 610 22.23 -88.44 -12.62
C ASP A 610 23.07 -87.76 -11.53
N ASP A 611 24.28 -88.29 -11.26
CA ASP A 611 25.27 -87.72 -10.34
C ASP A 611 26.68 -87.90 -10.92
N ALA A 612 27.20 -86.88 -11.58
CA ALA A 612 28.52 -86.90 -12.20
C ALA A 612 29.67 -86.92 -11.18
N ILE A 613 29.42 -86.61 -9.90
CA ILE A 613 30.44 -86.54 -8.85
C ILE A 613 30.59 -87.88 -8.15
N LYS A 614 29.47 -88.50 -7.75
CA LYS A 614 29.49 -89.74 -6.96
C LYS A 614 29.36 -91.01 -7.81
N LYS A 615 28.75 -90.92 -8.99
CA LYS A 615 28.46 -92.06 -9.88
C LYS A 615 29.17 -91.88 -11.22
N GLY A 616 30.50 -91.91 -11.18
CA GLY A 616 31.35 -91.90 -12.38
C GLY A 616 31.29 -93.21 -13.17
N TRP A 617 31.78 -93.19 -14.40
CA TRP A 617 31.85 -94.38 -15.24
C TRP A 617 33.08 -95.23 -14.89
N ASP A 618 32.90 -96.52 -14.66
CA ASP A 618 33.98 -97.48 -14.34
C ASP A 618 34.69 -98.06 -15.58
N GLY A 619 34.36 -97.55 -16.77
CA GLY A 619 34.93 -98.03 -18.03
C GLY A 619 34.40 -99.39 -18.48
N LYS A 620 33.27 -99.87 -17.98
CA LYS A 620 32.62 -101.10 -18.45
C LYS A 620 31.38 -100.83 -19.30
N LEU A 621 31.13 -101.71 -20.26
CA LEU A 621 29.93 -101.78 -21.07
C LEU A 621 29.30 -103.16 -20.89
N ASN A 622 28.07 -103.24 -20.37
CA ASN A 622 27.38 -104.50 -20.08
C ASN A 622 28.20 -105.47 -19.21
N GLY A 623 28.96 -104.94 -18.24
CA GLY A 623 29.82 -105.71 -17.34
C GLY A 623 31.17 -106.14 -17.93
N GLN A 624 31.41 -105.90 -19.22
CA GLN A 624 32.69 -106.18 -19.87
C GLN A 624 33.54 -104.91 -19.98
N PRO A 625 34.88 -105.02 -19.94
CA PRO A 625 35.75 -103.86 -20.09
C PRO A 625 35.56 -103.17 -21.47
N ALA A 626 35.26 -101.88 -21.48
CA ALA A 626 35.20 -101.08 -22.71
C ALA A 626 36.60 -100.93 -23.34
N PRO A 627 36.72 -100.85 -24.69
CA PRO A 627 38.01 -100.69 -25.37
C PRO A 627 38.80 -99.47 -24.89
N GLU A 628 40.13 -99.60 -24.84
CA GLU A 628 41.00 -98.44 -24.65
C GLU A 628 40.80 -97.42 -25.78
N GLY A 629 40.82 -96.12 -25.46
CA GLY A 629 40.69 -95.06 -26.44
C GLY A 629 39.96 -93.83 -25.94
N SER A 630 39.68 -92.90 -26.86
CA SER A 630 39.01 -91.64 -26.55
C SER A 630 37.49 -91.76 -26.58
N TYR A 631 36.86 -91.18 -25.58
CA TYR A 631 35.41 -91.10 -25.40
C TYR A 631 34.97 -89.65 -25.28
N VAL A 632 33.72 -89.36 -25.64
CA VAL A 632 33.12 -88.02 -25.50
C VAL A 632 32.26 -88.00 -24.25
N TYR A 633 32.34 -86.93 -23.47
CA TYR A 633 31.41 -86.70 -22.35
C TYR A 633 30.54 -85.47 -22.60
N ARG A 634 29.36 -85.48 -21.99
CA ARG A 634 28.53 -84.30 -21.77
C ARG A 634 28.11 -84.29 -20.30
N ILE A 635 28.48 -83.23 -19.59
CA ILE A 635 28.10 -83.02 -18.20
C ILE A 635 27.19 -81.80 -18.12
N GLU A 636 25.96 -82.00 -17.68
CA GLU A 636 25.02 -80.92 -17.33
C GLU A 636 25.17 -80.62 -15.83
N VAL A 637 25.27 -79.35 -15.45
CA VAL A 637 25.47 -78.92 -14.05
C VAL A 637 24.47 -77.84 -13.70
N SER A 638 23.82 -77.96 -12.55
CA SER A 638 23.16 -76.85 -11.85
C SER A 638 24.00 -76.49 -10.64
N ASP A 639 24.31 -75.21 -10.46
CA ASP A 639 24.95 -74.73 -9.22
C ASP A 639 23.97 -74.60 -8.04
N LEU A 640 24.46 -74.21 -6.86
CA LEU A 640 23.63 -74.04 -5.65
C LEU A 640 22.62 -72.90 -5.78
N LEU A 641 22.79 -71.98 -6.74
CA LEU A 641 21.89 -70.87 -7.03
C LEU A 641 20.96 -71.16 -8.22
N GLY A 642 20.97 -72.39 -8.75
CA GLY A 642 20.12 -72.81 -9.86
C GLY A 642 20.60 -72.38 -11.25
N LYS A 643 21.81 -71.84 -11.39
CA LYS A 643 22.41 -71.53 -12.69
C LYS A 643 22.87 -72.82 -13.35
N ASN A 644 22.33 -73.07 -14.54
CA ASN A 644 22.66 -74.25 -15.33
C ASN A 644 23.76 -73.96 -16.35
N PHE A 645 24.70 -74.88 -16.50
CA PHE A 645 25.69 -74.86 -17.58
C PHE A 645 26.07 -76.29 -18.02
N VAL A 646 26.64 -76.41 -19.21
CA VAL A 646 27.02 -77.70 -19.79
C VAL A 646 28.50 -77.69 -20.14
N LYS A 647 29.20 -78.79 -19.84
CA LYS A 647 30.57 -79.06 -20.27
C LYS A 647 30.57 -80.25 -21.22
N ILE A 648 31.24 -80.09 -22.36
CA ILE A 648 31.40 -81.14 -23.37
C ILE A 648 32.89 -81.24 -23.67
N GLY A 649 33.40 -82.45 -23.76
CA GLY A 649 34.80 -82.69 -24.07
C GLY A 649 35.08 -84.15 -24.36
N THR A 650 36.37 -84.47 -24.45
CA THR A 650 36.86 -85.82 -24.64
C THR A 650 37.75 -86.23 -23.48
N PHE A 651 37.81 -87.52 -23.20
CA PHE A 651 38.73 -88.10 -22.23
C PHE A 651 39.31 -89.42 -22.75
N LEU A 652 40.46 -89.81 -22.22
CA LEU A 652 41.14 -91.06 -22.53
C LEU A 652 40.81 -92.13 -21.48
N LEU A 653 40.31 -93.28 -21.92
CA LEU A 653 40.31 -94.51 -21.11
C LEU A 653 41.61 -95.27 -21.39
N ALA A 654 42.49 -95.39 -20.39
CA ALA A 654 43.72 -96.16 -20.43
C ALA A 654 43.56 -97.50 -19.68
N ARG A 655 44.26 -98.56 -20.09
CA ARG A 655 44.19 -99.89 -19.44
C ARG A 655 45.55 -100.50 -19.18
#